data_AF-A0A540VZK1-F1
#
_entry.id   AF-A0A540VZK1-F1
#
_cell.length_a   1.000
_cell.length_b   1.000
_cell.length_c   1.000
_cell.angle_alpha   90.00
_cell.angle_beta   90.00
_cell.angle_gamma   90.00
#
_symmetry.space_group_name_H-M   'P 1'
#
loop_
_entity.id
_entity.type
_entity.pdbx_description
1 polymer ?
#
loop_
_entity_poly.entity_id
_entity_poly.type
_entity_poly.pdbx_seq_one_letter_code
_entity_poly.pdbx_strand_id
1 'polypeptide(L)'
;MVTQPIRFLMLGPVAAHHGEMALPVGSPLQQAMMAALLLRDGRAASAGELIAALWGAAPPNSASAMLRTYAWRWRKELERDRSAPAILTSLGDGYRMVLPAENVDAVRVESLAAAALAAARKGEDHARARRLLDEALDLWFGEPLAGVPGPFAEQQRARLEDLRISLLEEKCGLELELGDQSRAVPALRELTAEHPLRERPYVLLMRGLYQSGRQADALAVFERVRRLLAAELGIDPGPELRAMHQRILRNDPALVGTAAPEPEPTAGGRTPARPTPARSTPVPAQLPADIPDFTGRERELAALQAVLGRVVQDTADHTVLPIAAVCGMGGVGKTAVALRVAHRLRAGFPDGQLYADLRGDQPKPAQPSVLLASFLTALGIAPNAVPETLEDRSRLFRSLLDGRRVLILLDNARDTAQVRPLLPGSAHCAVLITSRARLFGLATAAQIDLDVFSVGEATEMLAQAAGGGRVCADPAATGELLRYCGRLPLAIRIVASRLASRPSWTVARLADRLAAEQHRMAELSLGDLAVASAFDWGYRQLTPDQATAFRVVAAVSRPDIGLPAAAAVLGVDRRRAEDLLESLVDAGMVTQTHAGRYRYHELLRVFASQLCAPGGAVESATALSKQLDFLLATATAAFLQMVPGDPISSALRTPVVPGLRFDTPCAAARWVAEEFDAAITAVLAATTAATSAQDLRTAADLLIALRPFDADPRHERLAVAAAAVSAAATDRADRHSPGRAEFIRGNLAVQAIRLGEAAEHCRRAAAACRDGDDRVILPASLAAADIRPMSVAHRP
;
A
#
# COMPACT_ATOMS: atom_id res chain seq x y z
N MET A 1 -31.71 -44.63 29.02
CA MET A 1 -30.35 -44.30 28.56
C MET A 1 -30.47 -43.74 27.15
N VAL A 2 -30.33 -42.42 26.99
CA VAL A 2 -30.43 -41.76 25.68
C VAL A 2 -29.17 -42.15 24.90
N THR A 3 -29.32 -43.03 23.91
CA THR A 3 -28.24 -43.35 22.99
C THR A 3 -27.88 -42.11 22.19
N GLN A 4 -26.69 -41.56 22.43
CA GLN A 4 -26.22 -40.36 21.74
C GLN A 4 -26.17 -40.61 20.21
N PRO A 5 -26.69 -39.69 19.37
CA PRO A 5 -26.71 -39.86 17.93
C PRO A 5 -25.32 -39.72 17.31
N ILE A 6 -25.08 -40.40 16.17
CA ILE A 6 -23.86 -40.20 15.37
C ILE A 6 -24.03 -38.95 14.52
N ARG A 7 -23.08 -38.01 14.59
CA ARG A 7 -23.03 -36.77 13.80
C ARG A 7 -21.92 -36.83 12.76
N PHE A 8 -22.20 -36.36 11.56
CA PHE A 8 -21.26 -36.24 10.46
C PHE A 8 -21.04 -34.76 10.12
N LEU A 9 -19.77 -34.39 9.98
CA LEU A 9 -19.32 -33.06 9.59
C LEU A 9 -18.80 -33.11 8.15
N MET A 10 -19.38 -32.29 7.29
CA MET A 10 -19.09 -32.18 5.85
C MET A 10 -18.83 -30.73 5.43
N LEU A 11 -19.16 -29.75 6.28
CA LEU A 11 -18.94 -28.31 6.06
C LEU A 11 -17.55 -27.85 6.54
N GLY A 12 -16.57 -28.74 6.37
CA GLY A 12 -15.18 -28.60 6.76
C GLY A 12 -14.44 -29.91 6.42
N PRO A 13 -13.31 -30.21 7.08
CA PRO A 13 -12.71 -31.54 7.02
C PRO A 13 -13.71 -32.63 7.44
N VAL A 14 -13.83 -33.69 6.63
CA VAL A 14 -14.82 -34.75 6.88
C VAL A 14 -14.54 -35.44 8.21
N ALA A 15 -15.53 -35.42 9.10
CA ALA A 15 -15.43 -36.06 10.41
C ALA A 15 -16.75 -36.73 10.80
N ALA A 16 -16.66 -37.71 11.71
CA ALA A 16 -17.81 -38.39 12.28
C ALA A 16 -17.62 -38.51 13.79
N HIS A 17 -18.69 -38.32 14.57
CA HIS A 17 -18.66 -38.36 16.03
C HIS A 17 -19.85 -39.16 16.54
N HIS A 18 -19.65 -39.99 17.56
CA HIS A 18 -20.73 -40.62 18.32
C HIS A 18 -20.72 -40.05 19.73
N GLY A 19 -21.63 -39.11 19.99
CA GLY A 19 -21.49 -38.24 21.17
C GLY A 19 -20.25 -37.36 21.06
N GLU A 20 -19.42 -37.36 22.09
CA GLU A 20 -18.13 -36.66 22.14
C GLU A 20 -16.98 -37.47 21.51
N MET A 21 -17.22 -38.72 21.11
CA MET A 21 -16.17 -39.61 20.61
C MET A 21 -16.01 -39.50 19.09
N ALA A 22 -14.83 -39.11 18.62
CA ALA A 22 -14.51 -39.11 17.19
C ALA A 22 -14.41 -40.54 16.63
N LEU A 23 -15.04 -40.78 15.48
CA LEU A 23 -15.01 -42.04 14.75
C LEU A 23 -14.04 -41.95 13.57
N PRO A 24 -13.31 -43.04 13.25
CA PRO A 24 -12.41 -43.05 12.11
C PRO A 24 -13.19 -43.05 10.79
N VAL A 25 -13.03 -41.97 10.00
CA VAL A 25 -13.70 -41.80 8.69
C VAL A 25 -12.94 -42.45 7.51
N GLY A 26 -11.72 -42.92 7.76
CA GLY A 26 -10.90 -43.64 6.79
C GLY A 26 -10.11 -42.75 5.82
N SER A 27 -9.60 -43.36 4.75
CA SER A 27 -8.81 -42.68 3.71
C SER A 27 -9.65 -41.68 2.89
N PRO A 28 -9.05 -40.76 2.12
CA PRO A 28 -9.80 -39.77 1.34
C PRO A 28 -10.84 -40.38 0.38
N LEU A 29 -10.51 -41.50 -0.28
CA LEU A 29 -11.46 -42.24 -1.13
C LEU A 29 -12.59 -42.92 -0.34
N GLN A 30 -12.37 -43.30 0.92
CA GLN A 30 -13.46 -43.70 1.81
C GLN A 30 -14.34 -42.48 2.06
N GLN A 31 -13.78 -41.38 2.56
CA GLN A 31 -14.53 -40.15 2.83
C GLN A 31 -15.38 -39.69 1.62
N ALA A 32 -14.87 -39.85 0.40
CA ALA A 32 -15.60 -39.55 -0.84
C ALA A 32 -16.88 -40.39 -1.01
N MET A 33 -16.83 -41.71 -0.78
CA MET A 33 -18.03 -42.56 -0.81
C MET A 33 -18.98 -42.23 0.34
N MET A 34 -18.47 -41.78 1.49
CA MET A 34 -19.31 -41.39 2.63
C MET A 34 -20.09 -40.13 2.30
N ALA A 35 -19.42 -39.11 1.78
CA ALA A 35 -20.05 -37.88 1.30
C ALA A 35 -21.08 -38.17 0.19
N ALA A 36 -20.76 -39.07 -0.75
CA ALA A 36 -21.68 -39.48 -1.82
C ALA A 36 -22.97 -40.13 -1.32
N LEU A 37 -22.95 -40.81 -0.18
CA LEU A 37 -24.13 -41.44 0.42
C LEU A 37 -24.89 -40.48 1.36
N LEU A 38 -24.18 -39.69 2.17
CA LEU A 38 -24.80 -38.78 3.15
C LEU A 38 -25.48 -37.58 2.49
N LEU A 39 -24.89 -37.04 1.41
CA LEU A 39 -25.45 -35.88 0.70
C LEU A 39 -26.59 -36.26 -0.29
N ARG A 40 -27.04 -37.52 -0.27
CA ARG A 40 -28.19 -38.01 -1.03
C ARG A 40 -29.48 -38.07 -0.22
N ASP A 41 -29.50 -37.49 0.98
CA ASP A 41 -30.68 -37.40 1.86
C ASP A 41 -31.38 -38.76 2.03
N GLY A 42 -30.56 -39.77 2.33
CA GLY A 42 -31.00 -41.13 2.48
C GLY A 42 -31.52 -41.80 1.22
N ARG A 43 -31.28 -41.32 0.00
CA ARG A 43 -31.52 -42.11 -1.23
C ARG A 43 -30.38 -43.11 -1.47
N ALA A 44 -30.70 -44.25 -2.10
CA ALA A 44 -29.69 -45.23 -2.47
C ALA A 44 -28.86 -44.75 -3.67
N ALA A 45 -27.60 -45.20 -3.74
CA ALA A 45 -26.72 -45.05 -4.90
C ALA A 45 -26.25 -46.43 -5.35
N SER A 46 -26.42 -46.73 -6.63
CA SER A 46 -25.93 -47.95 -7.28
C SER A 46 -24.39 -48.01 -7.25
N ALA A 47 -23.82 -49.19 -7.46
CA ALA A 47 -22.36 -49.31 -7.56
C ALA A 47 -21.81 -48.44 -8.70
N GLY A 48 -22.50 -48.39 -9.85
CA GLY A 48 -22.10 -47.56 -11.00
C GLY A 48 -22.07 -46.07 -10.66
N GLU A 49 -23.09 -45.55 -9.98
CA GLU A 49 -23.14 -44.15 -9.56
C GLU A 49 -22.03 -43.80 -8.56
N LEU A 50 -21.75 -44.69 -7.60
CA LEU A 50 -20.67 -44.49 -6.63
C LEU A 50 -19.30 -44.54 -7.32
N ILE A 51 -19.11 -45.43 -8.29
CA ILE A 51 -17.87 -45.50 -9.06
C ILE A 51 -17.66 -44.19 -9.85
N ALA A 52 -18.69 -43.73 -10.55
CA ALA A 52 -18.64 -42.46 -11.29
C ALA A 52 -18.39 -41.27 -10.36
N ALA A 53 -19.01 -41.24 -9.18
CA ALA A 53 -18.85 -40.19 -8.19
C ALA A 53 -17.42 -40.08 -7.63
N LEU A 54 -16.73 -41.21 -7.47
CA LEU A 54 -15.39 -41.27 -6.87
C LEU A 54 -14.28 -41.11 -7.90
N TRP A 55 -14.39 -41.75 -9.06
CA TRP A 55 -13.30 -41.89 -10.03
C TRP A 55 -13.61 -41.27 -11.41
N GLY A 56 -14.84 -40.82 -11.66
CA GLY A 56 -15.23 -40.24 -12.95
C GLY A 56 -15.04 -41.20 -14.11
N ALA A 57 -14.41 -40.73 -15.19
CA ALA A 57 -14.24 -41.48 -16.44
C ALA A 57 -13.15 -42.56 -16.40
N ALA A 58 -12.32 -42.61 -15.35
CA ALA A 58 -11.17 -43.52 -15.25
C ALA A 58 -11.20 -44.38 -13.97
N PRO A 59 -12.21 -45.24 -13.78
CA PRO A 59 -12.27 -46.10 -12.61
C PRO A 59 -11.25 -47.25 -12.69
N PRO A 60 -10.65 -47.66 -11.55
CA PRO A 60 -9.80 -48.84 -11.51
C PRO A 60 -10.61 -50.12 -11.73
N ASN A 61 -10.00 -51.15 -12.32
CA ASN A 61 -10.65 -52.45 -12.59
C ASN A 61 -11.21 -53.13 -11.31
N SER A 62 -10.69 -52.78 -10.13
CA SER A 62 -11.12 -53.28 -8.83
C SER A 62 -12.13 -52.38 -8.10
N ALA A 63 -12.70 -51.35 -8.75
CA ALA A 63 -13.55 -50.34 -8.10
C ALA A 63 -14.72 -50.95 -7.31
N SER A 64 -15.45 -51.91 -7.87
CA SER A 64 -16.55 -52.60 -7.18
C SER A 64 -16.10 -53.37 -5.93
N ALA A 65 -14.90 -53.96 -5.95
CA ALA A 65 -14.34 -54.65 -4.78
C ALA A 65 -13.89 -53.64 -3.69
N MET A 66 -13.39 -52.48 -4.10
CA MET A 66 -13.04 -51.39 -3.18
C MET A 66 -14.27 -50.81 -2.48
N LEU A 67 -15.38 -50.58 -3.20
CA LEU A 67 -16.64 -50.11 -2.59
C LEU A 67 -17.14 -51.06 -1.50
N ARG A 68 -17.10 -52.39 -1.75
CA ARG A 68 -17.45 -53.40 -0.72
C ARG A 68 -16.54 -53.33 0.50
N THR A 69 -15.25 -53.10 0.28
CA THR A 69 -14.26 -52.96 1.36
C THR A 69 -14.54 -51.71 2.21
N TYR A 70 -14.88 -50.58 1.58
CA TYR A 70 -15.23 -49.35 2.29
C TYR A 70 -16.53 -49.51 3.09
N ALA A 71 -17.57 -50.10 2.49
CA ALA A 71 -18.83 -50.36 3.18
C ALA A 71 -18.65 -51.32 4.36
N TRP A 72 -17.83 -52.37 4.23
CA TRP A 72 -17.52 -53.28 5.33
C TRP A 72 -16.83 -52.55 6.49
N ARG A 73 -15.88 -51.65 6.20
CA ARG A 73 -15.18 -50.85 7.22
C ARG A 73 -16.13 -49.92 7.97
N TRP A 74 -17.02 -49.21 7.27
CA TRP A 74 -17.97 -48.34 7.99
C TRP A 74 -19.02 -49.11 8.76
N ARG A 75 -19.48 -50.27 8.28
CA ARG A 75 -20.34 -51.13 9.10
C ARG A 75 -19.66 -51.56 10.39
N LYS A 76 -18.34 -51.76 10.36
CA LYS A 76 -17.56 -52.09 11.55
C LYS A 76 -17.60 -51.00 12.62
N GLU A 77 -17.60 -49.74 12.20
CA GLU A 77 -17.46 -48.55 13.06
C GLU A 77 -18.80 -47.88 13.40
N LEU A 78 -19.79 -47.92 12.49
CA LEU A 78 -21.08 -47.24 12.65
C LEU A 78 -22.18 -48.14 13.23
N GLU A 79 -22.15 -49.44 12.98
CA GLU A 79 -23.24 -50.36 13.35
C GLU A 79 -22.99 -51.00 14.72
N ARG A 80 -24.04 -51.07 15.54
CA ARG A 80 -24.00 -51.83 16.81
C ARG A 80 -24.03 -53.34 16.58
N ASP A 81 -24.83 -53.79 15.61
CA ASP A 81 -24.87 -55.18 15.15
C ASP A 81 -24.55 -55.24 13.66
N ARG A 82 -23.42 -55.86 13.34
CA ARG A 82 -22.91 -55.96 11.96
C ARG A 82 -23.71 -56.93 11.10
N SER A 83 -24.41 -57.87 11.72
CA SER A 83 -25.22 -58.87 11.02
C SER A 83 -26.56 -58.31 10.55
N ALA A 84 -27.02 -57.21 11.17
CA ALA A 84 -28.23 -56.49 10.82
C ALA A 84 -27.95 -54.97 10.71
N PRO A 85 -27.23 -54.51 9.68
CA PRO A 85 -26.86 -53.10 9.55
C PRO A 85 -28.10 -52.22 9.34
N ALA A 86 -28.25 -51.19 10.18
CA ALA A 86 -29.38 -50.26 10.13
C ALA A 86 -29.00 -48.91 9.52
N ILE A 87 -27.73 -48.48 9.65
CA ILE A 87 -27.24 -47.18 9.18
C ILE A 87 -26.76 -47.29 7.74
N LEU A 88 -25.87 -48.24 7.40
CA LEU A 88 -25.36 -48.46 6.05
C LEU A 88 -25.96 -49.74 5.47
N THR A 89 -27.11 -49.59 4.82
CA THR A 89 -27.87 -50.70 4.23
C THR A 89 -27.41 -50.98 2.80
N SER A 90 -27.43 -52.26 2.41
CA SER A 90 -27.25 -52.67 1.01
C SER A 90 -28.62 -52.70 0.34
N LEU A 91 -28.76 -52.05 -0.81
CA LEU A 91 -30.00 -52.04 -1.59
C LEU A 91 -29.66 -52.34 -3.05
N GLY A 92 -30.06 -53.52 -3.52
CA GLY A 92 -29.67 -54.00 -4.85
C GLY A 92 -28.14 -54.18 -4.96
N ASP A 93 -27.56 -53.60 -6.01
CA ASP A 93 -26.11 -53.57 -6.24
C ASP A 93 -25.41 -52.37 -5.54
N GLY A 94 -26.16 -51.55 -4.81
CA GLY A 94 -25.71 -50.29 -4.24
C GLY A 94 -25.79 -50.21 -2.72
N TYR A 95 -25.61 -48.99 -2.22
CA TYR A 95 -25.61 -48.67 -0.79
C TYR A 95 -26.51 -47.47 -0.49
N ARG A 96 -27.02 -47.42 0.74
CA ARG A 96 -27.82 -46.32 1.26
C ARG A 96 -27.43 -46.06 2.72
N MET A 97 -27.23 -44.79 3.08
CA MET A 97 -27.12 -44.37 4.47
C MET A 97 -28.48 -43.92 5.02
N VAL A 98 -28.91 -44.48 6.14
CA VAL A 98 -30.19 -44.21 6.80
C VAL A 98 -29.91 -43.55 8.13
N LEU A 99 -30.04 -42.23 8.16
CA LEU A 99 -29.79 -41.38 9.32
C LEU A 99 -30.84 -40.26 9.36
N PRO A 100 -31.19 -39.74 10.54
CA PRO A 100 -31.93 -38.49 10.64
C PRO A 100 -31.17 -37.35 9.96
N ALA A 101 -31.89 -36.45 9.30
CA ALA A 101 -31.31 -35.34 8.54
C ALA A 101 -30.43 -34.42 9.41
N GLU A 102 -30.83 -34.22 10.67
CA GLU A 102 -30.11 -33.41 11.65
C GLU A 102 -28.73 -33.96 12.06
N ASN A 103 -28.45 -35.21 11.72
CA ASN A 103 -27.16 -35.85 12.01
C ASN A 103 -26.08 -35.52 10.97
N VAL A 104 -26.43 -34.89 9.84
CA VAL A 104 -25.47 -34.45 8.82
C VAL A 104 -25.53 -32.93 8.77
N ASP A 105 -24.45 -32.25 9.13
CA ASP A 105 -24.38 -30.79 9.18
C ASP A 105 -24.83 -30.09 7.88
N ALA A 106 -24.44 -30.62 6.71
CA ALA A 106 -24.84 -30.10 5.41
C ALA A 106 -26.36 -30.17 5.18
N VAL A 107 -27.03 -31.25 5.62
CA VAL A 107 -28.50 -31.38 5.51
C VAL A 107 -29.18 -30.53 6.58
N ARG A 108 -28.58 -30.43 7.78
CA ARG A 108 -29.04 -29.55 8.85
C ARG A 108 -29.06 -28.09 8.40
N VAL A 109 -28.02 -27.61 7.72
CA VAL A 109 -28.00 -26.27 7.12
C VAL A 109 -29.20 -26.05 6.20
N GLU A 110 -29.50 -27.00 5.31
CA GLU A 110 -30.64 -26.86 4.38
C GLU A 110 -31.97 -26.74 5.12
N SER A 111 -32.16 -27.51 6.20
CA SER A 111 -33.35 -27.40 7.05
C SER A 111 -33.44 -26.08 7.83
N LEU A 112 -32.32 -25.59 8.36
CA LEU A 112 -32.23 -24.28 9.03
C LEU A 112 -32.52 -23.14 8.04
N ALA A 113 -31.99 -23.23 6.82
CA ALA A 113 -32.25 -22.27 5.75
C ALA A 113 -33.74 -22.24 5.36
N ALA A 114 -34.37 -23.40 5.21
CA ALA A 114 -35.80 -23.50 4.94
C ALA A 114 -36.65 -22.92 6.08
N ALA A 115 -36.27 -23.17 7.34
CA ALA A 115 -36.93 -22.61 8.51
C ALA A 115 -36.76 -21.08 8.59
N ALA A 116 -35.58 -20.56 8.26
CA ALA A 116 -35.31 -19.12 8.20
C ALA A 116 -36.17 -18.43 7.14
N LEU A 117 -36.26 -19.02 5.94
CA LEU A 117 -37.10 -18.52 4.85
C LEU A 117 -38.59 -18.52 5.22
N ALA A 118 -39.06 -19.57 5.90
CA ALA A 118 -40.43 -19.64 6.40
C ALA A 118 -40.73 -18.55 7.45
N ALA A 119 -39.77 -18.27 8.34
CA ALA A 119 -39.89 -17.19 9.33
C ALA A 119 -39.89 -15.79 8.69
N ALA A 120 -39.13 -15.58 7.62
CA ALA A 120 -39.06 -14.31 6.90
C ALA A 120 -40.35 -13.99 6.10
N ARG A 121 -40.96 -14.98 5.43
CA ARG A 121 -42.12 -14.77 4.53
C ARG A 121 -43.39 -14.28 5.20
N LYS A 122 -43.54 -14.46 6.52
CA LYS A 122 -44.76 -14.06 7.26
C LYS A 122 -44.66 -12.71 7.96
N GLY A 123 -43.50 -12.05 7.95
CA GLY A 123 -43.26 -10.85 8.78
C GLY A 123 -43.37 -11.11 10.29
N GLU A 124 -43.48 -12.38 10.70
CA GLU A 124 -43.80 -12.75 12.08
C GLU A 124 -42.57 -12.76 13.00
N ASP A 125 -41.34 -12.93 12.49
CA ASP A 125 -40.13 -12.83 13.32
C ASP A 125 -38.81 -12.74 12.51
N HIS A 126 -38.48 -11.56 11.95
CA HIS A 126 -37.18 -11.32 11.29
C HIS A 126 -35.98 -11.62 12.22
N ALA A 127 -36.15 -11.45 13.53
CA ALA A 127 -35.09 -11.75 14.50
C ALA A 127 -34.86 -13.27 14.64
N ARG A 128 -35.91 -14.09 14.58
CA ARG A 128 -35.79 -15.56 14.52
C ARG A 128 -35.19 -16.02 13.20
N ALA A 129 -35.58 -15.43 12.08
CA ALA A 129 -34.97 -15.74 10.79
C ALA A 129 -33.46 -15.48 10.81
N ARG A 130 -33.02 -14.32 11.36
CA ARG A 130 -31.59 -14.02 11.55
C ARG A 130 -30.88 -15.03 12.44
N ARG A 131 -31.48 -15.42 13.58
CA ARG A 131 -30.90 -16.44 14.49
C ARG A 131 -30.73 -17.80 13.81
N LEU A 132 -31.68 -18.22 12.98
CA LEU A 132 -31.60 -19.49 12.25
C LEU A 132 -30.50 -19.47 11.18
N LEU A 133 -30.30 -18.32 10.52
CA LEU A 133 -29.18 -18.14 9.58
C LEU A 133 -27.82 -18.10 10.29
N ASP A 134 -27.74 -17.46 11.47
CA ASP A 134 -26.55 -17.49 12.32
C ASP A 134 -26.20 -18.95 12.68
N GLU A 135 -27.17 -19.73 13.17
CA GLU A 135 -26.98 -21.15 13.49
C GLU A 135 -26.54 -21.98 12.27
N ALA A 136 -27.09 -21.69 11.08
CA ALA A 136 -26.69 -22.39 9.87
C ALA A 136 -25.24 -22.07 9.48
N LEU A 137 -24.86 -20.79 9.48
CA LEU A 137 -23.53 -20.34 9.08
C LEU A 137 -22.43 -20.80 10.05
N ASP A 138 -22.74 -20.91 11.34
CA ASP A 138 -21.81 -21.40 12.38
C ASP A 138 -21.43 -22.88 12.21
N LEU A 139 -22.15 -23.65 11.37
CA LEU A 139 -21.81 -25.03 11.06
C LEU A 139 -20.62 -25.16 10.09
N TRP A 140 -20.25 -24.08 9.38
CA TRP A 140 -19.06 -24.10 8.51
C TRP A 140 -17.77 -23.89 9.30
N PHE A 141 -16.81 -24.79 9.09
CA PHE A 141 -15.47 -24.68 9.66
C PHE A 141 -14.41 -25.02 8.59
N GLY A 142 -14.23 -24.09 7.64
CA GLY A 142 -13.29 -24.20 6.54
C GLY A 142 -13.93 -24.63 5.22
N GLU A 143 -13.11 -25.14 4.28
CA GLU A 143 -13.58 -25.64 2.98
C GLU A 143 -14.45 -26.90 3.20
N PRO A 144 -15.69 -26.95 2.67
CA PRO A 144 -16.51 -28.15 2.73
C PRO A 144 -15.77 -29.36 2.12
N LEU A 145 -15.91 -30.54 2.69
CA LEU A 145 -15.27 -31.77 2.19
C LEU A 145 -13.75 -31.63 1.96
N ALA A 146 -13.05 -30.86 2.80
CA ALA A 146 -11.62 -30.60 2.64
C ALA A 146 -10.81 -31.91 2.54
N GLY A 147 -9.98 -32.02 1.49
CA GLY A 147 -9.14 -33.19 1.24
C GLY A 147 -9.84 -34.39 0.61
N VAL A 148 -11.13 -34.30 0.27
CA VAL A 148 -11.90 -35.39 -0.36
C VAL A 148 -11.82 -35.32 -1.89
N PRO A 149 -11.29 -36.36 -2.56
CA PRO A 149 -11.14 -36.39 -4.01
C PRO A 149 -12.42 -36.85 -4.71
N GLY A 150 -12.48 -36.60 -6.03
CA GLY A 150 -13.48 -37.15 -6.93
C GLY A 150 -14.52 -36.13 -7.42
N PRO A 151 -15.11 -36.36 -8.61
CA PRO A 151 -15.98 -35.38 -9.26
C PRO A 151 -17.23 -35.03 -8.45
N PHE A 152 -17.79 -35.97 -7.69
CA PHE A 152 -18.94 -35.68 -6.84
C PHE A 152 -18.57 -34.74 -5.69
N ALA A 153 -17.41 -34.94 -5.06
CA ALA A 153 -16.96 -34.09 -3.96
C ALA A 153 -16.65 -32.67 -4.44
N GLU A 154 -16.06 -32.51 -5.62
CA GLU A 154 -15.85 -31.21 -6.27
C GLU A 154 -17.17 -30.49 -6.56
N GLN A 155 -18.15 -31.20 -7.13
CA GLN A 155 -19.48 -30.65 -7.40
C GLN A 155 -20.20 -30.22 -6.11
N GLN A 156 -20.14 -31.05 -5.05
CA GLN A 156 -20.78 -30.70 -3.78
C GLN A 156 -20.04 -29.56 -3.07
N ARG A 157 -18.72 -29.45 -3.18
CA ARG A 157 -17.97 -28.28 -2.69
C ARG A 157 -18.48 -26.98 -3.31
N ALA A 158 -18.58 -26.93 -4.63
CA ALA A 158 -19.11 -25.76 -5.33
C ALA A 158 -20.56 -25.44 -4.88
N ARG A 159 -21.44 -26.46 -4.84
CA ARG A 159 -22.84 -26.30 -4.38
C ARG A 159 -22.94 -25.76 -2.94
N LEU A 160 -22.13 -26.30 -2.02
CA LEU A 160 -22.18 -25.93 -0.60
C LEU A 160 -21.60 -24.53 -0.37
N GLU A 161 -20.57 -24.13 -1.13
CA GLU A 161 -20.07 -22.76 -1.12
C GLU A 161 -21.12 -21.78 -1.67
N ASP A 162 -21.76 -22.11 -2.78
CA ASP A 162 -22.85 -21.31 -3.34
C ASP A 162 -24.02 -21.16 -2.37
N LEU A 163 -24.35 -22.22 -1.62
CA LEU A 163 -25.35 -22.19 -0.56
C LEU A 163 -24.92 -21.25 0.56
N ARG A 164 -23.67 -21.35 1.04
CA ARG A 164 -23.12 -20.49 2.10
C ARG A 164 -23.23 -19.01 1.73
N ILE A 165 -22.81 -18.65 0.52
CA ILE A 165 -22.90 -17.28 0.00
C ILE A 165 -24.37 -16.82 -0.04
N SER A 166 -25.27 -17.69 -0.50
CA SER A 166 -26.70 -17.37 -0.55
C SER A 166 -27.29 -17.12 0.85
N LEU A 167 -26.86 -17.86 1.88
CA LEU A 167 -27.28 -17.62 3.27
C LEU A 167 -26.72 -16.32 3.83
N LEU A 168 -25.48 -15.95 3.48
CA LEU A 168 -24.90 -14.65 3.83
C LEU A 168 -25.67 -13.50 3.18
N GLU A 169 -26.08 -13.64 1.91
CA GLU A 169 -26.92 -12.66 1.22
C GLU A 169 -28.27 -12.48 1.91
N GLU A 170 -28.97 -13.58 2.25
CA GLU A 170 -30.25 -13.53 2.96
C GLU A 170 -30.11 -12.90 4.36
N LYS A 171 -29.04 -13.24 5.09
CA LYS A 171 -28.76 -12.66 6.41
C LYS A 171 -28.55 -11.15 6.31
N CYS A 172 -27.71 -10.70 5.38
CA CYS A 172 -27.48 -9.28 5.15
C CYS A 172 -28.77 -8.57 4.72
N GLY A 173 -29.59 -9.20 3.87
CA GLY A 173 -30.91 -8.69 3.51
C GLY A 173 -31.81 -8.46 4.73
N LEU A 174 -31.91 -9.44 5.63
CA LEU A 174 -32.69 -9.32 6.87
C LEU A 174 -32.13 -8.27 7.83
N GLU A 175 -30.81 -8.14 7.94
CA GLU A 175 -30.17 -7.09 8.74
C GLU A 175 -30.52 -5.69 8.22
N LEU A 176 -30.59 -5.51 6.89
CA LEU A 176 -31.06 -4.26 6.29
C LEU A 176 -32.55 -4.00 6.53
N GLU A 177 -33.41 -5.03 6.49
CA GLU A 177 -34.83 -4.87 6.85
C GLU A 177 -35.03 -4.51 8.33
N LEU A 178 -34.14 -5.01 9.21
CA LEU A 178 -34.14 -4.69 10.64
C LEU A 178 -33.50 -3.33 10.97
N GLY A 179 -32.99 -2.60 9.97
CA GLY A 179 -32.32 -1.31 10.17
C GLY A 179 -30.91 -1.43 10.77
N ASP A 180 -30.26 -2.58 10.68
CA ASP A 180 -28.90 -2.82 11.17
C ASP A 180 -27.87 -2.72 10.02
N GLN A 181 -27.79 -1.54 9.40
CA GLN A 181 -26.82 -1.31 8.32
C GLN A 181 -25.37 -1.43 8.82
N SER A 182 -25.15 -1.23 10.12
CA SER A 182 -23.83 -1.29 10.76
C SER A 182 -23.19 -2.68 10.64
N ARG A 183 -24.00 -3.74 10.70
CA ARG A 183 -23.55 -5.14 10.52
C ARG A 183 -23.58 -5.58 9.05
N ALA A 184 -24.62 -5.19 8.31
CA ALA A 184 -24.79 -5.62 6.93
C ALA A 184 -23.75 -5.02 5.97
N VAL A 185 -23.43 -3.72 6.08
CA VAL A 185 -22.54 -3.03 5.11
C VAL A 185 -21.11 -3.58 5.11
N PRO A 186 -20.44 -3.83 6.26
CA PRO A 186 -19.12 -4.46 6.27
C PRO A 186 -19.13 -5.88 5.70
N ALA A 187 -20.10 -6.72 6.08
CA ALA A 187 -20.22 -8.09 5.59
C ALA A 187 -20.46 -8.13 4.07
N LEU A 188 -21.28 -7.24 3.54
CA LEU A 188 -21.52 -7.13 2.09
C LEU A 188 -20.29 -6.65 1.33
N ARG A 189 -19.43 -5.80 1.93
CA ARG A 189 -18.17 -5.39 1.29
C ARG A 189 -17.20 -6.56 1.14
N GLU A 190 -17.06 -7.37 2.19
CA GLU A 190 -16.27 -8.60 2.17
C GLU A 190 -16.81 -9.56 1.09
N LEU A 191 -18.12 -9.78 1.07
CA LEU A 191 -18.76 -10.66 0.08
C LEU A 191 -18.56 -10.18 -1.37
N THR A 192 -18.62 -8.86 -1.62
CA THR A 192 -18.34 -8.30 -2.95
C THR A 192 -16.86 -8.35 -3.35
N ALA A 193 -15.94 -8.43 -2.38
CA ALA A 193 -14.52 -8.58 -2.66
C ALA A 193 -14.16 -10.03 -2.98
N GLU A 194 -14.77 -10.99 -2.26
CA GLU A 194 -14.57 -12.43 -2.48
C GLU A 194 -15.28 -12.95 -3.73
N HIS A 195 -16.48 -12.42 -4.03
CA HIS A 195 -17.30 -12.83 -5.17
C HIS A 195 -17.64 -11.65 -6.10
N PRO A 196 -16.63 -11.08 -6.77
CA PRO A 196 -16.79 -9.80 -7.46
C PRO A 196 -17.72 -9.84 -8.67
N LEU A 197 -17.99 -11.02 -9.24
CA LEU A 197 -18.90 -11.22 -10.37
C LEU A 197 -20.36 -11.50 -9.98
N ARG A 198 -20.67 -11.63 -8.67
CA ARG A 198 -22.03 -11.90 -8.20
C ARG A 198 -22.75 -10.58 -7.93
N GLU A 199 -23.85 -10.32 -8.63
CA GLU A 199 -24.52 -9.00 -8.60
C GLU A 199 -25.34 -8.71 -7.32
N ARG A 200 -25.97 -9.73 -6.73
CA ARG A 200 -26.90 -9.57 -5.58
C ARG A 200 -26.27 -8.92 -4.35
N PRO A 201 -25.03 -9.24 -3.93
CA PRO A 201 -24.36 -8.52 -2.84
C PRO A 201 -24.19 -7.03 -3.12
N TYR A 202 -23.94 -6.63 -4.36
CA TYR A 202 -23.88 -5.22 -4.74
C TYR A 202 -25.24 -4.53 -4.62
N VAL A 203 -26.33 -5.20 -5.00
CA VAL A 203 -27.70 -4.67 -4.81
C VAL A 203 -27.96 -4.37 -3.33
N LEU A 204 -27.65 -5.33 -2.45
CA LEU A 204 -27.82 -5.17 -1.01
C LEU A 204 -26.88 -4.08 -0.45
N LEU A 205 -25.63 -4.02 -0.92
CA LEU A 205 -24.67 -3.00 -0.49
C LEU A 205 -25.14 -1.59 -0.89
N MET A 206 -25.64 -1.44 -2.12
CA MET A 206 -26.24 -0.19 -2.58
C MET A 206 -27.45 0.22 -1.72
N ARG A 207 -28.30 -0.75 -1.34
CA ARG A 207 -29.43 -0.51 -0.44
C ARG A 207 -28.98 -0.07 0.95
N GLY A 208 -28.04 -0.79 1.58
CA GLY A 208 -27.55 -0.46 2.92
C GLY A 208 -26.82 0.88 2.99
N LEU A 209 -26.02 1.20 1.97
CA LEU A 209 -25.37 2.51 1.85
C LEU A 209 -26.41 3.63 1.68
N TYR A 210 -27.41 3.43 0.82
CA TYR A 210 -28.49 4.41 0.63
C TYR A 210 -29.30 4.64 1.93
N GLN A 211 -29.70 3.58 2.62
CA GLN A 211 -30.41 3.66 3.91
C GLN A 211 -29.57 4.35 5.00
N SER A 212 -28.24 4.25 4.92
CA SER A 212 -27.32 4.96 5.83
C SER A 212 -27.08 6.42 5.45
N GLY A 213 -27.86 6.98 4.50
CA GLY A 213 -27.67 8.34 3.98
C GLY A 213 -26.47 8.51 3.04
N ARG A 214 -25.81 7.42 2.63
CA ARG A 214 -24.60 7.42 1.79
C ARG A 214 -24.93 7.18 0.31
N GLN A 215 -25.85 7.98 -0.23
CA GLN A 215 -26.32 7.85 -1.62
C GLN A 215 -25.18 7.86 -2.66
N ALA A 216 -24.21 8.77 -2.50
CA ALA A 216 -23.08 8.87 -3.42
C ALA A 216 -22.24 7.59 -3.46
N ASP A 217 -22.03 6.95 -2.31
CA ASP A 217 -21.30 5.68 -2.23
C ASP A 217 -22.07 4.55 -2.90
N ALA A 218 -23.40 4.50 -2.74
CA ALA A 218 -24.24 3.53 -3.41
C ALA A 218 -24.18 3.67 -4.95
N LEU A 219 -24.20 4.90 -5.48
CA LEU A 219 -24.04 5.13 -6.92
C LEU A 219 -22.62 4.78 -7.40
N ALA A 220 -21.59 5.04 -6.59
CA ALA A 220 -20.22 4.66 -6.90
C ALA A 220 -20.03 3.13 -6.96
N VAL A 221 -20.75 2.38 -6.13
CA VAL A 221 -20.79 0.92 -6.18
C VAL A 221 -21.32 0.43 -7.52
N PHE A 222 -22.43 0.98 -8.02
CA PHE A 222 -22.99 0.63 -9.34
C PHE A 222 -21.98 0.84 -10.47
N GLU A 223 -21.32 2.00 -10.52
CA GLU A 223 -20.33 2.31 -11.55
C GLU A 223 -19.05 1.46 -11.45
N ARG A 224 -18.76 0.90 -10.27
CA ARG A 224 -17.66 -0.05 -10.09
C ARG A 224 -18.02 -1.41 -10.67
N VAL A 225 -19.15 -1.99 -10.24
CA VAL A 225 -19.58 -3.31 -10.71
C VAL A 225 -19.90 -3.31 -12.21
N ARG A 226 -20.46 -2.23 -12.75
CA ARG A 226 -20.70 -2.08 -14.20
C ARG A 226 -19.40 -2.15 -15.00
N ARG A 227 -18.34 -1.47 -14.57
CA ARG A 227 -17.04 -1.53 -15.26
C ARG A 227 -16.39 -2.91 -15.13
N LEU A 228 -16.55 -3.55 -13.97
CA LEU A 228 -16.04 -4.89 -13.74
C LEU A 228 -16.73 -5.93 -14.63
N LEU A 229 -18.08 -5.97 -14.66
CA LEU A 229 -18.84 -6.91 -15.49
C LEU A 229 -18.56 -6.72 -16.98
N ALA A 230 -18.44 -5.46 -17.42
CA ALA A 230 -18.07 -5.14 -18.80
C ALA A 230 -16.64 -5.61 -19.14
N ALA A 231 -15.70 -5.53 -18.19
CA ALA A 231 -14.31 -5.93 -18.41
C ALA A 231 -14.12 -7.46 -18.37
N GLU A 232 -14.73 -8.15 -17.41
CA GLU A 232 -14.50 -9.58 -17.15
C GLU A 232 -15.42 -10.48 -17.98
N LEU A 233 -16.68 -10.06 -18.20
CA LEU A 233 -17.70 -10.88 -18.85
C LEU A 233 -18.22 -10.27 -20.16
N GLY A 234 -17.90 -9.00 -20.46
CA GLY A 234 -18.40 -8.31 -21.65
C GLY A 234 -19.92 -8.04 -21.61
N ILE A 235 -20.53 -8.05 -20.43
CA ILE A 235 -21.97 -7.87 -20.24
C ILE A 235 -22.29 -6.61 -19.45
N ASP A 236 -23.50 -6.08 -19.67
CA ASP A 236 -24.06 -5.01 -18.85
C ASP A 236 -24.68 -5.55 -17.53
N PRO A 237 -24.81 -4.71 -16.49
CA PRO A 237 -25.47 -5.08 -15.24
C PRO A 237 -26.88 -5.65 -15.43
N GLY A 238 -27.20 -6.68 -14.67
CA GLY A 238 -28.51 -7.31 -14.62
C GLY A 238 -29.65 -6.36 -14.21
N PRO A 239 -30.91 -6.80 -14.40
CA PRO A 239 -32.08 -5.96 -14.20
C PRO A 239 -32.26 -5.52 -12.74
N GLU A 240 -31.95 -6.37 -11.75
CA GLU A 240 -32.07 -6.03 -10.32
C GLU A 240 -31.13 -4.89 -9.91
N LEU A 241 -29.87 -4.97 -10.36
CA LEU A 241 -28.85 -3.96 -10.09
C LEU A 241 -29.15 -2.63 -10.79
N ARG A 242 -29.62 -2.67 -12.04
CA ARG A 242 -30.12 -1.48 -12.75
C ARG A 242 -31.35 -0.87 -12.09
N ALA A 243 -32.30 -1.69 -11.63
CA ALA A 243 -33.48 -1.22 -10.94
C ALA A 243 -33.12 -0.52 -9.62
N MET A 244 -32.21 -1.09 -8.82
CA MET A 244 -31.72 -0.47 -7.59
C MET A 244 -31.07 0.90 -7.87
N HIS A 245 -30.21 0.98 -8.88
CA HIS A 245 -29.62 2.24 -9.33
C HIS A 245 -30.68 3.29 -9.70
N GLN A 246 -31.69 2.92 -10.50
CA GLN A 246 -32.78 3.81 -10.88
C GLN A 246 -33.62 4.27 -9.68
N ARG A 247 -33.89 3.39 -8.71
CA ARG A 247 -34.63 3.73 -7.49
C ARG A 247 -33.86 4.72 -6.62
N ILE A 248 -32.54 4.56 -6.51
CA ILE A 248 -31.67 5.52 -5.80
C ILE A 248 -31.65 6.88 -6.51
N LEU A 249 -31.57 6.90 -7.84
CA LEU A 249 -31.59 8.16 -8.60
C LEU A 249 -32.92 8.92 -8.46
N ARG A 250 -34.02 8.19 -8.25
CA ARG A 250 -35.37 8.76 -8.04
C ARG A 250 -35.67 9.11 -6.59
N ASN A 251 -34.71 8.91 -5.67
CA ASN A 251 -34.91 9.04 -4.22
C ASN A 251 -36.14 8.28 -3.71
N ASP A 252 -36.30 7.02 -4.14
CA ASP A 252 -37.49 6.22 -3.82
C ASP A 252 -37.66 6.07 -2.28
N PRO A 253 -38.75 6.60 -1.70
CA PRO A 253 -38.99 6.53 -0.26
C PRO A 253 -39.18 5.09 0.24
N ALA A 254 -39.60 4.15 -0.62
CA ALA A 254 -39.75 2.75 -0.26
C ALA A 254 -38.40 2.04 0.04
N LEU A 255 -37.26 2.65 -0.30
CA LEU A 255 -35.93 2.11 0.02
C LEU A 255 -35.49 2.41 1.46
N VAL A 256 -36.06 3.43 2.10
CA VAL A 256 -35.66 3.87 3.46
C VAL A 256 -36.27 2.98 4.54
N GLY A 257 -37.20 2.10 4.20
CA GLY A 257 -37.87 1.22 5.15
C GLY A 257 -38.85 1.99 6.01
N THR A 258 -40.11 1.56 6.00
CA THR A 258 -41.13 2.00 6.95
C THR A 258 -40.70 1.64 8.37
N ALA A 259 -40.08 2.58 9.07
CA ALA A 259 -40.36 2.71 10.50
C ALA A 259 -41.87 2.82 10.63
N ALA A 260 -42.48 1.93 11.41
CA ALA A 260 -43.91 1.92 11.65
C ALA A 260 -44.39 3.35 11.94
N PRO A 261 -45.48 3.82 11.32
CA PRO A 261 -46.02 5.13 11.64
C PRO A 261 -46.42 5.11 13.12
N GLU A 262 -45.79 5.98 13.91
CA GLU A 262 -46.36 6.34 15.20
C GLU A 262 -47.80 6.82 14.96
N PRO A 263 -48.79 6.33 15.72
CA PRO A 263 -50.19 6.62 15.46
C PRO A 263 -50.43 8.12 15.53
N GLU A 264 -51.06 8.66 14.48
CA GLU A 264 -51.58 10.02 14.48
C GLU A 264 -52.41 10.27 15.74
N PRO A 265 -52.19 11.39 16.47
CA PRO A 265 -53.11 11.79 17.52
C PRO A 265 -54.42 12.22 16.85
N THR A 266 -55.44 11.37 17.00
CA THR A 266 -56.81 11.68 16.65
C THR A 266 -57.25 12.97 17.33
N ALA A 267 -57.87 13.83 16.54
CA ALA A 267 -58.49 15.06 16.98
C ALA A 267 -59.47 14.80 18.14
N GLY A 268 -59.13 15.26 19.33
CA GLY A 268 -60.01 15.22 20.48
C GLY A 268 -59.40 15.91 21.71
N GLY A 269 -59.93 17.07 22.07
CA GLY A 269 -59.75 17.66 23.40
C GLY A 269 -58.76 18.82 23.48
N ARG A 270 -59.26 20.04 23.32
CA ARG A 270 -58.61 21.28 23.76
C ARG A 270 -58.30 21.21 25.26
N THR A 271 -57.01 21.16 25.63
CA THR A 271 -56.53 21.66 26.92
C THR A 271 -55.15 22.31 26.70
N PRO A 272 -54.88 23.54 27.17
CA PRO A 272 -53.64 24.23 26.87
C PRO A 272 -52.50 23.69 27.76
N ALA A 273 -51.57 22.95 27.16
CA ALA A 273 -50.31 22.57 27.80
C ALA A 273 -49.20 23.58 27.46
N ARG A 274 -48.45 23.98 28.49
CA ARG A 274 -47.30 24.90 28.49
C ARG A 274 -46.24 24.59 27.41
N PRO A 275 -45.48 25.60 26.95
CA PRO A 275 -44.44 25.41 25.94
C PRO A 275 -43.26 24.59 26.47
N THR A 276 -42.97 23.46 25.83
CA THR A 276 -41.70 22.72 25.93
C THR A 276 -40.61 23.46 25.15
N PRO A 277 -39.34 23.46 25.61
CA PRO A 277 -38.27 24.24 24.99
C PRO A 277 -37.91 23.70 23.59
N ALA A 278 -37.47 24.61 22.73
CA ALA A 278 -37.05 24.35 21.36
C ALA A 278 -36.08 23.16 21.27
N ARG A 279 -36.30 22.28 20.29
CA ARG A 279 -35.36 21.20 19.94
C ARG A 279 -33.99 21.83 19.66
N SER A 280 -33.04 21.66 20.57
CA SER A 280 -31.66 22.07 20.35
C SER A 280 -31.11 21.28 19.16
N THR A 281 -30.72 21.96 18.09
CA THR A 281 -30.01 21.33 16.97
C THR A 281 -28.76 20.61 17.50
N PRO A 282 -28.53 19.33 17.15
CA PRO A 282 -27.40 18.58 17.66
C PRO A 282 -26.08 19.24 17.23
N VAL A 283 -25.14 19.37 18.15
CA VAL A 283 -23.81 19.93 17.89
C VAL A 283 -23.03 18.95 17.00
N PRO A 284 -22.46 19.40 15.87
CA PRO A 284 -21.69 18.51 14.98
C PRO A 284 -20.48 17.88 15.68
N ALA A 285 -20.34 16.56 15.59
CA ALA A 285 -19.19 15.81 16.10
C ALA A 285 -18.69 14.81 15.04
N GLN A 286 -18.08 15.33 13.97
CA GLN A 286 -17.81 14.56 12.74
C GLN A 286 -16.40 13.95 12.66
N LEU A 287 -15.55 14.14 13.67
CA LEU A 287 -14.18 13.63 13.64
C LEU A 287 -14.16 12.09 13.59
N PRO A 288 -13.43 11.48 12.64
CA PRO A 288 -13.11 10.05 12.67
C PRO A 288 -12.46 9.63 14.00
N ALA A 289 -12.49 8.33 14.30
CA ALA A 289 -11.85 7.80 15.51
C ALA A 289 -10.34 8.14 15.57
N ASP A 290 -9.83 8.37 16.78
CA ASP A 290 -8.38 8.58 16.99
C ASP A 290 -7.60 7.27 16.76
N ILE A 291 -6.31 7.40 16.49
CA ILE A 291 -5.41 6.28 16.17
C ILE A 291 -4.77 5.79 17.48
N PRO A 292 -5.04 4.55 17.92
CA PRO A 292 -4.57 4.05 19.22
C PRO A 292 -3.04 3.85 19.27
N ASP A 293 -2.42 3.53 18.13
CA ASP A 293 -0.98 3.27 17.97
C ASP A 293 -0.19 4.49 17.46
N PHE A 294 -0.64 5.70 17.78
CA PHE A 294 0.05 6.93 17.35
C PHE A 294 1.43 7.06 18.01
N THR A 295 2.49 7.21 17.18
CA THR A 295 3.89 7.28 17.61
C THR A 295 4.58 8.57 17.13
N GLY A 296 5.41 9.18 17.98
CA GLY A 296 6.29 10.30 17.63
C GLY A 296 5.59 11.63 17.37
N ARG A 297 6.24 12.55 16.65
CA ARG A 297 5.69 13.84 16.17
C ARG A 297 5.28 14.86 17.22
N GLU A 298 5.79 14.76 18.44
CA GLU A 298 5.37 15.67 19.52
C GLU A 298 5.76 17.14 19.24
N ARG A 299 6.84 17.40 18.46
CA ARG A 299 7.21 18.76 18.06
C ARG A 299 6.17 19.37 17.11
N GLU A 300 5.76 18.61 16.10
CA GLU A 300 4.78 19.03 15.11
C GLU A 300 3.38 19.16 15.73
N LEU A 301 3.00 18.24 16.62
CA LEU A 301 1.76 18.33 17.40
C LEU A 301 1.72 19.60 18.25
N ALA A 302 2.80 19.87 19.01
CA ALA A 302 2.89 21.07 19.85
C ALA A 302 2.80 22.35 19.02
N ALA A 303 3.46 22.41 17.85
CA ALA A 303 3.40 23.56 16.95
C ALA A 303 1.97 23.80 16.42
N LEU A 304 1.27 22.75 15.98
CA LEU A 304 -0.12 22.87 15.50
C LEU A 304 -1.07 23.29 16.64
N GLN A 305 -0.91 22.72 17.82
CA GLN A 305 -1.71 23.07 18.99
C GLN A 305 -1.46 24.52 19.44
N ALA A 306 -0.22 24.99 19.41
CA ALA A 306 0.12 26.36 19.78
C ALA A 306 -0.46 27.41 18.82
N VAL A 307 -0.72 27.03 17.56
CA VAL A 307 -1.31 27.92 16.55
C VAL A 307 -2.83 27.88 16.59
N LEU A 308 -3.41 26.67 16.58
CA LEU A 308 -4.87 26.48 16.56
C LEU A 308 -5.51 26.73 17.94
N GLY A 309 -4.78 26.52 19.02
CA GLY A 309 -5.23 26.73 20.39
C GLY A 309 -5.31 28.20 20.82
N ARG A 310 -4.77 29.14 20.02
CA ARG A 310 -4.89 30.59 20.29
C ARG A 310 -6.35 31.06 20.34
N VAL A 311 -7.23 30.37 19.62
CA VAL A 311 -8.68 30.61 19.66
C VAL A 311 -9.30 30.40 21.04
N VAL A 312 -8.71 29.49 21.82
CA VAL A 312 -9.23 29.07 23.13
C VAL A 312 -8.73 29.99 24.25
N GLN A 313 -7.63 30.72 24.02
CA GLN A 313 -7.11 31.71 24.95
C GLN A 313 -7.90 33.01 24.72
N ASP A 314 -8.73 33.43 25.68
CA ASP A 314 -9.54 34.68 25.65
C ASP A 314 -8.64 35.95 25.73
N THR A 315 -7.62 36.04 24.90
CA THR A 315 -6.86 37.26 24.64
C THR A 315 -7.60 38.08 23.59
N ALA A 316 -8.03 39.28 23.98
CA ALA A 316 -9.00 40.14 23.29
C ALA A 316 -8.63 40.65 21.88
N ASP A 317 -7.57 40.14 21.23
CA ASP A 317 -6.98 40.71 20.01
C ASP A 317 -6.90 39.76 18.79
N HIS A 318 -7.53 38.58 18.82
CA HIS A 318 -7.48 37.66 17.68
C HIS A 318 -8.48 38.04 16.57
N THR A 319 -8.01 38.79 15.58
CA THR A 319 -8.78 39.22 14.39
C THR A 319 -8.61 38.30 13.17
N VAL A 320 -7.68 37.33 13.22
CA VAL A 320 -7.31 36.48 12.07
C VAL A 320 -7.71 35.03 12.31
N LEU A 321 -8.36 34.41 11.32
CA LEU A 321 -8.67 32.98 11.31
C LEU A 321 -7.38 32.13 11.35
N PRO A 322 -7.14 31.31 12.40
CA PRO A 322 -6.00 30.41 12.43
C PRO A 322 -6.24 29.24 11.47
N ILE A 323 -5.47 29.25 10.39
CA ILE A 323 -5.39 28.16 9.42
C ILE A 323 -4.03 27.48 9.56
N ALA A 324 -4.00 26.19 9.83
CA ALA A 324 -2.78 25.38 9.81
C ALA A 324 -2.83 24.37 8.66
N ALA A 325 -1.75 24.24 7.92
CA ALA A 325 -1.61 23.26 6.84
C ALA A 325 -0.50 22.25 7.15
N VAL A 326 -0.79 20.97 6.93
CA VAL A 326 0.14 19.85 7.09
C VAL A 326 0.40 19.25 5.70
N CYS A 327 1.62 19.42 5.22
CA CYS A 327 2.06 19.02 3.88
C CYS A 327 3.04 17.84 3.96
N GLY A 328 3.28 17.13 2.85
CA GLY A 328 4.28 16.06 2.79
C GLY A 328 3.89 14.86 1.92
N MET A 329 4.83 13.95 1.74
CA MET A 329 4.70 12.78 0.86
C MET A 329 3.53 11.85 1.24
N GLY A 330 3.02 11.06 0.28
CA GLY A 330 2.07 9.98 0.55
C GLY A 330 2.59 8.99 1.59
N GLY A 331 1.74 8.58 2.54
CA GLY A 331 2.12 7.60 3.58
C GLY A 331 2.93 8.15 4.77
N VAL A 332 3.23 9.47 4.81
CA VAL A 332 3.97 10.10 5.93
C VAL A 332 3.13 10.31 7.21
N GLY A 333 1.82 10.09 7.15
CA GLY A 333 0.94 10.17 8.32
C GLY A 333 0.26 11.53 8.56
N LYS A 334 0.11 12.38 7.54
CA LYS A 334 -0.55 13.70 7.66
C LYS A 334 -1.93 13.64 8.29
N THR A 335 -2.80 12.76 7.79
CA THR A 335 -4.15 12.53 8.34
C THR A 335 -4.10 12.09 9.80
N ALA A 336 -3.12 11.23 10.16
CA ALA A 336 -2.95 10.77 11.53
C ALA A 336 -2.58 11.91 12.49
N VAL A 337 -1.61 12.75 12.10
CA VAL A 337 -1.22 13.96 12.86
C VAL A 337 -2.42 14.91 13.00
N ALA A 338 -3.15 15.14 11.91
CA ALA A 338 -4.26 16.08 11.92
C ALA A 338 -5.43 15.63 12.79
N LEU A 339 -5.80 14.34 12.72
CA LEU A 339 -6.81 13.75 13.61
C LEU A 339 -6.37 13.81 15.08
N ARG A 340 -5.11 13.49 15.37
CA ARG A 340 -4.57 13.55 16.73
C ARG A 340 -4.65 14.95 17.32
N VAL A 341 -4.28 15.98 16.55
CA VAL A 341 -4.43 17.40 16.96
C VAL A 341 -5.90 17.75 17.14
N ALA A 342 -6.77 17.36 16.22
CA ALA A 342 -8.19 17.67 16.28
C ALA A 342 -8.87 17.07 17.53
N HIS A 343 -8.54 15.82 17.88
CA HIS A 343 -9.00 15.19 19.11
C HIS A 343 -8.48 15.87 20.37
N ARG A 344 -7.18 16.25 20.40
CA ARG A 344 -6.60 16.98 21.55
C ARG A 344 -7.22 18.37 21.73
N LEU A 345 -7.65 19.04 20.65
CA LEU A 345 -8.22 20.40 20.70
C LEU A 345 -9.76 20.42 20.82
N ARG A 346 -10.43 19.28 20.64
CA ARG A 346 -11.90 19.15 20.60
C ARG A 346 -12.63 19.91 21.71
N ALA A 347 -12.13 19.85 22.94
CA ALA A 347 -12.76 20.48 24.11
C ALA A 347 -12.80 22.02 24.04
N GLY A 348 -11.90 22.64 23.26
CA GLY A 348 -11.86 24.09 23.06
C GLY A 348 -12.87 24.62 22.04
N PHE A 349 -13.58 23.74 21.32
CA PHE A 349 -14.54 24.08 20.27
C PHE A 349 -15.94 23.51 20.61
N PRO A 350 -16.67 24.17 21.54
CA PRO A 350 -17.94 23.68 22.06
C PRO A 350 -19.07 23.67 21.02
N ASP A 351 -18.98 24.50 19.98
CA ASP A 351 -20.03 24.60 18.95
C ASP A 351 -19.88 23.55 17.84
N GLY A 352 -18.87 22.68 17.94
CA GLY A 352 -18.77 21.44 17.17
C GLY A 352 -17.47 21.27 16.39
N GLN A 353 -17.38 20.13 15.72
CA GLN A 353 -16.28 19.75 14.84
C GLN A 353 -16.80 19.24 13.50
N LEU A 354 -16.30 19.81 12.41
CA LEU A 354 -16.62 19.44 11.04
C LEU A 354 -15.43 18.73 10.40
N TYR A 355 -15.70 17.66 9.66
CA TYR A 355 -14.68 16.87 8.96
C TYR A 355 -15.08 16.64 7.51
N ALA A 356 -14.15 16.84 6.59
CA ALA A 356 -14.30 16.46 5.20
C ALA A 356 -13.01 15.86 4.66
N ASP A 357 -13.12 14.65 4.08
CA ASP A 357 -12.12 14.13 3.15
C ASP A 357 -12.37 14.76 1.78
N LEU A 358 -11.44 15.62 1.38
CA LEU A 358 -11.46 16.33 0.11
C LEU A 358 -11.15 15.40 -1.07
N ARG A 359 -10.74 14.15 -0.81
CA ARG A 359 -10.39 13.14 -1.82
C ARG A 359 -9.46 13.72 -2.88
N GLY A 360 -8.56 14.59 -2.41
CA GLY A 360 -7.59 15.25 -3.25
C GLY A 360 -6.81 14.22 -4.01
N ASP A 361 -6.52 13.07 -3.39
CA ASP A 361 -5.84 11.91 -3.97
C ASP A 361 -6.68 10.89 -4.75
N GLN A 362 -7.84 11.30 -5.26
CA GLN A 362 -8.69 10.45 -6.12
C GLN A 362 -8.94 11.09 -7.49
N PRO A 363 -9.32 10.30 -8.52
CA PRO A 363 -9.59 10.83 -9.87
C PRO A 363 -10.71 11.88 -9.92
N LYS A 364 -11.65 11.83 -8.96
CA LYS A 364 -12.73 12.80 -8.80
C LYS A 364 -12.63 13.41 -7.39
N PRO A 365 -11.97 14.56 -7.23
CA PRO A 365 -11.91 15.23 -5.94
C PRO A 365 -13.31 15.63 -5.46
N ALA A 366 -13.48 15.73 -4.15
CA ALA A 366 -14.75 16.15 -3.58
C ALA A 366 -15.07 17.58 -4.00
N GLN A 367 -16.27 17.80 -4.55
CA GLN A 367 -16.69 19.14 -4.95
C GLN A 367 -17.00 20.01 -3.71
N PRO A 368 -16.42 21.23 -3.59
CA PRO A 368 -16.68 22.11 -2.46
C PRO A 368 -18.16 22.43 -2.24
N SER A 369 -18.95 22.48 -3.30
CA SER A 369 -20.39 22.73 -3.23
C SER A 369 -21.14 21.64 -2.46
N VAL A 370 -20.79 20.37 -2.68
CA VAL A 370 -21.39 19.21 -2.01
C VAL A 370 -20.96 19.17 -0.54
N LEU A 371 -19.69 19.46 -0.26
CA LEU A 371 -19.17 19.52 1.11
C LEU A 371 -19.82 20.63 1.93
N LEU A 372 -19.97 21.84 1.35
CA LEU A 372 -20.70 22.93 2.01
C LEU A 372 -22.16 22.58 2.27
N ALA A 373 -22.84 21.91 1.35
CA ALA A 373 -24.22 21.47 1.60
C ALA A 373 -24.29 20.51 2.79
N SER A 374 -23.34 19.57 2.89
CA SER A 374 -23.22 18.67 4.04
C SER A 374 -22.94 19.42 5.34
N PHE A 375 -22.00 20.38 5.35
CA PHE A 375 -21.71 21.21 6.52
C PHE A 375 -22.89 22.07 6.95
N LEU A 376 -23.58 22.72 6.01
CA LEU A 376 -24.78 23.51 6.29
C LEU A 376 -25.90 22.65 6.89
N THR A 377 -26.08 21.44 6.36
CA THR A 377 -27.07 20.48 6.89
C THR A 377 -26.70 20.04 8.31
N ALA A 378 -25.42 19.76 8.57
CA ALA A 378 -24.93 19.41 9.90
C ALA A 378 -25.09 20.56 10.91
N LEU A 379 -24.99 21.82 10.46
CA LEU A 379 -25.21 23.01 11.28
C LEU A 379 -26.71 23.32 11.49
N GLY A 380 -27.62 22.48 10.99
CA GLY A 380 -29.06 22.56 11.24
C GLY A 380 -29.89 23.21 10.13
N ILE A 381 -29.30 23.50 8.97
CA ILE A 381 -30.05 24.02 7.81
C ILE A 381 -30.79 22.87 7.13
N ALA A 382 -32.09 23.03 6.91
CA ALA A 382 -32.88 22.04 6.18
C ALA A 382 -32.37 21.90 4.73
N PRO A 383 -32.33 20.68 4.15
CA PRO A 383 -31.76 20.47 2.81
C PRO A 383 -32.39 21.32 1.70
N ASN A 384 -33.68 21.65 1.81
CA ASN A 384 -34.43 22.50 0.89
C ASN A 384 -34.13 24.01 1.04
N ALA A 385 -33.53 24.42 2.17
CA ALA A 385 -33.11 25.78 2.44
C ALA A 385 -31.63 26.04 2.09
N VAL A 386 -30.89 25.01 1.67
CA VAL A 386 -29.51 25.14 1.22
C VAL A 386 -29.50 25.76 -0.18
N PRO A 387 -28.82 26.90 -0.40
CA PRO A 387 -28.74 27.55 -1.72
C PRO A 387 -28.17 26.62 -2.80
N GLU A 388 -28.48 26.85 -4.07
CA GLU A 388 -27.97 26.01 -5.17
C GLU A 388 -26.51 26.30 -5.53
N THR A 389 -26.12 27.58 -5.48
CA THR A 389 -24.80 28.04 -5.94
C THR A 389 -23.72 27.84 -4.87
N LEU A 390 -22.49 27.57 -5.31
CA LEU A 390 -21.33 27.45 -4.43
C LEU A 390 -21.09 28.75 -3.64
N GLU A 391 -21.24 29.89 -4.30
CA GLU A 391 -20.96 31.19 -3.71
C GLU A 391 -21.95 31.53 -2.59
N ASP A 392 -23.24 31.30 -2.81
CA ASP A 392 -24.27 31.54 -1.80
C ASP A 392 -24.15 30.57 -0.61
N ARG A 393 -23.82 29.30 -0.87
CA ARG A 393 -23.49 28.34 0.20
C ARG A 393 -22.32 28.82 1.04
N SER A 394 -21.27 29.36 0.41
CA SER A 394 -20.09 29.88 1.10
C SER A 394 -20.43 31.11 1.95
N ARG A 395 -21.27 32.02 1.44
CA ARG A 395 -21.76 33.20 2.18
C ARG A 395 -22.61 32.80 3.39
N LEU A 396 -23.53 31.85 3.21
CA LEU A 396 -24.37 31.34 4.29
C LEU A 396 -23.52 30.62 5.35
N PHE A 397 -22.56 29.81 4.92
CA PHE A 397 -21.64 29.10 5.82
C PHE A 397 -20.85 30.07 6.71
N ARG A 398 -20.30 31.14 6.12
CA ARG A 398 -19.62 32.19 6.89
C ARG A 398 -20.55 32.90 7.88
N SER A 399 -21.80 33.15 7.48
CA SER A 399 -22.79 33.81 8.35
C SER A 399 -23.21 32.94 9.53
N LEU A 400 -23.30 31.61 9.34
CA LEU A 400 -23.68 30.68 10.40
C LEU A 400 -22.57 30.44 11.43
N LEU A 401 -21.32 30.53 11.00
CA LEU A 401 -20.15 30.35 11.86
C LEU A 401 -19.68 31.65 12.51
N ASP A 402 -20.35 32.77 12.23
CA ASP A 402 -20.09 34.03 12.92
C ASP A 402 -20.38 33.88 14.42
N GLY A 403 -19.44 34.31 15.26
CA GLY A 403 -19.51 34.16 16.72
C GLY A 403 -19.42 32.72 17.27
N ARG A 404 -19.32 31.67 16.43
CA ARG A 404 -19.22 30.27 16.89
C ARG A 404 -17.78 29.77 16.95
N ARG A 405 -17.51 28.88 17.90
CA ARG A 405 -16.24 28.17 18.10
C ARG A 405 -16.30 26.77 17.51
N VAL A 406 -15.99 26.65 16.22
CA VAL A 406 -16.01 25.39 15.46
C VAL A 406 -14.61 25.02 14.95
N LEU A 407 -14.24 23.75 15.10
CA LEU A 407 -13.03 23.19 14.49
C LEU A 407 -13.36 22.54 13.15
N ILE A 408 -12.61 22.87 12.10
CA ILE A 408 -12.80 22.33 10.75
C ILE A 408 -11.54 21.59 10.32
N LEU A 409 -11.67 20.29 10.07
CA LEU A 409 -10.61 19.45 9.52
C LEU A 409 -10.89 19.11 8.05
N LEU A 410 -10.06 19.64 7.16
CA LEU A 410 -10.10 19.41 5.72
C LEU A 410 -8.96 18.46 5.33
N ASP A 411 -9.26 17.18 5.29
CA ASP A 411 -8.27 16.14 5.00
C ASP A 411 -8.07 15.98 3.48
N ASN A 412 -6.83 15.76 3.06
CA ASN A 412 -6.45 15.38 1.71
C ASN A 412 -6.84 16.43 0.64
N ALA A 413 -6.53 17.70 0.87
CA ALA A 413 -6.75 18.79 -0.07
C ALA A 413 -5.88 18.64 -1.33
N ARG A 414 -6.48 18.86 -2.51
CA ARG A 414 -5.74 18.90 -3.78
C ARG A 414 -5.02 20.23 -3.99
N ASP A 415 -5.75 21.33 -3.84
CA ASP A 415 -5.29 22.68 -4.14
C ASP A 415 -6.06 23.72 -3.30
N THR A 416 -5.65 24.98 -3.40
CA THR A 416 -6.29 26.08 -2.65
C THR A 416 -7.67 26.45 -3.18
N ALA A 417 -8.00 26.14 -4.44
CA ALA A 417 -9.32 26.40 -5.01
C ALA A 417 -10.39 25.50 -4.36
N GLN A 418 -10.03 24.27 -3.98
CA GLN A 418 -10.90 23.37 -3.25
C GLN A 418 -11.16 23.83 -1.81
N VAL A 419 -10.14 24.42 -1.17
CA VAL A 419 -10.17 24.83 0.24
C VAL A 419 -10.88 26.17 0.45
N ARG A 420 -10.61 27.17 -0.41
CA ARG A 420 -11.08 28.57 -0.22
C ARG A 420 -12.59 28.70 0.05
N PRO A 421 -13.50 27.98 -0.65
CA PRO A 421 -14.94 28.07 -0.38
C PRO A 421 -15.35 27.51 0.99
N LEU A 422 -14.54 26.62 1.58
CA LEU A 422 -14.80 25.92 2.84
C LEU A 422 -14.30 26.69 4.08
N LEU A 423 -13.71 27.88 3.87
CA LEU A 423 -13.15 28.66 4.96
C LEU A 423 -14.24 29.49 5.67
N PRO A 424 -14.30 29.45 7.01
CA PRO A 424 -15.18 30.31 7.79
C PRO A 424 -14.70 31.78 7.74
N GLY A 425 -15.59 32.70 8.12
CA GLY A 425 -15.25 34.13 8.22
C GLY A 425 -14.82 34.58 9.62
N SER A 426 -15.02 33.73 10.64
CA SER A 426 -14.85 34.07 12.06
C SER A 426 -13.47 33.69 12.57
N ALA A 427 -12.82 34.59 13.32
CA ALA A 427 -11.56 34.31 14.02
C ALA A 427 -11.73 33.32 15.20
N HIS A 428 -12.97 33.02 15.59
CA HIS A 428 -13.28 32.03 16.63
C HIS A 428 -13.34 30.59 16.11
N CYS A 429 -13.20 30.39 14.80
CA CYS A 429 -13.05 29.07 14.21
C CYS A 429 -11.58 28.71 14.03
N ALA A 430 -11.26 27.43 13.88
CA ALA A 430 -9.92 26.98 13.51
C ALA A 430 -10.01 26.00 12.34
N VAL A 431 -9.07 26.11 11.38
CA VAL A 431 -9.04 25.23 10.21
C VAL A 431 -7.71 24.49 10.15
N LEU A 432 -7.78 23.17 10.12
CA LEU A 432 -6.63 22.28 9.92
C LEU A 432 -6.78 21.59 8.56
N ILE A 433 -5.75 21.70 7.73
CA ILE A 433 -5.77 21.18 6.36
C ILE A 433 -4.64 20.17 6.22
N THR A 434 -4.89 19.03 5.60
CA THR A 434 -3.80 18.16 5.13
C THR A 434 -3.73 18.18 3.62
N SER A 435 -2.52 18.20 3.05
CA SER A 435 -2.32 18.13 1.61
C SER A 435 -1.01 17.40 1.28
N ARG A 436 -0.90 16.86 0.08
CA ARG A 436 0.37 16.33 -0.41
C ARG A 436 1.29 17.46 -0.89
N ALA A 437 0.69 18.42 -1.59
CA ALA A 437 1.36 19.58 -2.14
C ALA A 437 1.38 20.74 -1.14
N ARG A 438 2.28 21.69 -1.36
CA ARG A 438 2.25 22.97 -0.65
C ARG A 438 1.09 23.82 -1.17
N LEU A 439 0.24 24.29 -0.26
CA LEU A 439 -0.96 25.07 -0.60
C LEU A 439 -0.63 26.56 -0.77
N PHE A 440 0.09 26.90 -1.85
CA PHE A 440 0.47 28.28 -2.13
C PHE A 440 -0.74 29.20 -2.32
N GLY A 441 -0.65 30.41 -1.77
CA GLY A 441 -1.70 31.43 -1.89
C GLY A 441 -2.84 31.29 -0.88
N LEU A 442 -2.71 30.42 0.12
CA LEU A 442 -3.57 30.43 1.30
C LEU A 442 -2.84 31.13 2.46
N ALA A 443 -3.47 32.10 3.11
CA ALA A 443 -2.90 32.77 4.28
C ALA A 443 -2.95 31.84 5.50
N THR A 444 -1.98 30.93 5.60
CA THR A 444 -1.85 29.98 6.71
C THR A 444 -1.04 30.62 7.84
N ALA A 445 -1.53 30.46 9.08
CA ALA A 445 -0.82 30.86 10.29
C ALA A 445 0.36 29.93 10.58
N ALA A 446 0.29 28.67 10.10
CA ALA A 446 1.42 27.75 10.11
C ALA A 446 1.31 26.76 8.94
N GLN A 447 2.46 26.40 8.38
CA GLN A 447 2.60 25.35 7.40
C GLN A 447 3.71 24.41 7.85
N ILE A 448 3.36 23.15 8.09
CA ILE A 448 4.29 22.11 8.56
C ILE A 448 4.48 21.10 7.44
N ASP A 449 5.71 21.01 6.95
CA ASP A 449 6.11 19.95 6.04
C ASP A 449 6.53 18.74 6.87
N LEU A 450 5.72 17.67 6.86
CA LEU A 450 6.03 16.42 7.53
C LEU A 450 7.05 15.63 6.72
N ASP A 451 8.20 15.37 7.35
CA ASP A 451 9.23 14.48 6.85
C ASP A 451 9.00 13.03 7.32
N VAL A 452 9.80 12.07 6.87
CA VAL A 452 9.84 10.69 7.38
C VAL A 452 10.20 10.64 8.87
N PHE A 453 10.02 9.47 9.51
CA PHE A 453 10.39 9.35 10.92
C PHE A 453 11.91 9.46 11.12
N SER A 454 12.28 9.95 12.29
CA SER A 454 13.62 9.72 12.83
C SER A 454 13.86 8.22 13.08
N VAL A 455 15.11 7.81 13.24
CA VAL A 455 15.43 6.41 13.57
C VAL A 455 14.77 5.97 14.88
N GLY A 456 14.71 6.87 15.86
CA GLY A 456 14.06 6.62 17.16
C GLY A 456 12.56 6.35 17.02
N GLU A 457 11.83 7.28 16.38
CA GLU A 457 10.38 7.14 16.17
C GLU A 457 10.03 5.90 15.32
N ALA A 458 10.83 5.61 14.30
CA ALA A 458 10.63 4.45 13.45
C ALA A 458 10.83 3.13 14.22
N THR A 459 11.84 3.08 15.09
CA THR A 459 12.10 1.93 15.96
C THR A 459 11.01 1.75 17.00
N GLU A 460 10.55 2.86 17.60
CA GLU A 460 9.46 2.88 18.57
C GLU A 460 8.16 2.33 17.97
N MET A 461 7.76 2.81 16.78
CA MET A 461 6.55 2.33 16.11
C MET A 461 6.64 0.83 15.79
N LEU A 462 7.79 0.38 15.31
CA LEU A 462 8.03 -1.04 15.03
C LEU A 462 7.93 -1.88 16.32
N ALA A 463 8.50 -1.39 17.42
CA ALA A 463 8.50 -2.07 18.71
C ALA A 463 7.10 -2.14 19.34
N GLN A 464 6.29 -1.08 19.24
CA GLN A 464 4.92 -1.06 19.76
C GLN A 464 4.04 -2.12 19.09
N ALA A 465 4.16 -2.28 17.76
CA ALA A 465 3.31 -3.19 17.00
C ALA A 465 3.86 -4.63 16.92
N ALA A 466 5.18 -4.83 16.77
CA ALA A 466 5.78 -6.15 16.59
C ALA A 466 6.34 -6.77 17.90
N GLY A 467 6.47 -5.97 18.97
CA GLY A 467 7.01 -6.34 20.28
C GLY A 467 8.47 -5.93 20.47
N GLY A 468 8.76 -5.15 21.52
CA GLY A 468 10.10 -4.59 21.79
C GLY A 468 11.22 -5.62 21.93
N GLY A 469 10.95 -6.78 22.52
CA GLY A 469 11.95 -7.85 22.66
C GLY A 469 12.49 -8.37 21.33
N ARG A 470 11.68 -8.40 20.27
CA ARG A 470 12.10 -8.84 18.92
C ARG A 470 12.95 -7.80 18.21
N VAL A 471 12.62 -6.53 18.40
CA VAL A 471 13.36 -5.40 17.83
C VAL A 471 14.74 -5.26 18.50
N CYS A 472 14.80 -5.41 19.82
CA CYS A 472 16.06 -5.34 20.57
C CYS A 472 16.96 -6.56 20.37
N ALA A 473 16.43 -7.71 19.97
CA ALA A 473 17.21 -8.93 19.76
C ALA A 473 18.20 -8.83 18.59
N ASP A 474 17.90 -8.00 17.57
CA ASP A 474 18.78 -7.77 16.42
C ASP A 474 18.71 -6.30 15.95
N PRO A 475 19.53 -5.42 16.55
CA PRO A 475 19.57 -4.00 16.19
C PRO A 475 20.06 -3.74 14.76
N ALA A 476 20.96 -4.58 14.24
CA ALA A 476 21.53 -4.42 12.91
C ALA A 476 20.48 -4.71 11.84
N ALA A 477 19.78 -5.85 11.94
CA ALA A 477 18.67 -6.17 11.04
C ALA A 477 17.51 -5.18 11.16
N THR A 478 17.24 -4.67 12.36
CA THR A 478 16.26 -3.60 12.57
C THR A 478 16.65 -2.33 11.80
N GLY A 479 17.91 -1.92 11.91
CA GLY A 479 18.44 -0.77 11.17
C GLY A 479 18.26 -0.92 9.66
N GLU A 480 18.62 -2.07 9.10
CA GLU A 480 18.45 -2.37 7.66
C GLU A 480 16.97 -2.40 7.25
N LEU A 481 16.10 -3.03 8.04
CA LEU A 481 14.67 -3.06 7.79
C LEU A 481 14.06 -1.65 7.73
N LEU A 482 14.39 -0.79 8.70
CA LEU A 482 13.92 0.59 8.74
C LEU A 482 14.49 1.43 7.61
N ARG A 483 15.74 1.17 7.22
CA ARG A 483 16.39 1.77 6.05
C ARG A 483 15.64 1.40 4.77
N TYR A 484 15.36 0.11 4.53
CA TYR A 484 14.59 -0.33 3.36
C TYR A 484 13.16 0.22 3.35
N CYS A 485 12.55 0.46 4.52
CA CYS A 485 11.26 1.15 4.62
C CYS A 485 11.33 2.66 4.36
N GLY A 486 12.52 3.22 4.13
CA GLY A 486 12.75 4.67 4.03
C GLY A 486 12.33 5.44 5.28
N ARG A 487 12.15 4.76 6.43
CA ARG A 487 11.51 5.30 7.64
C ARG A 487 10.12 5.91 7.42
N LEU A 488 9.40 5.44 6.39
CA LEU A 488 8.05 5.88 6.09
C LEU A 488 7.04 5.21 7.05
N PRO A 489 6.21 5.97 7.79
CA PRO A 489 5.27 5.41 8.76
C PRO A 489 4.33 4.34 8.16
N LEU A 490 3.81 4.56 6.94
CA LEU A 490 2.99 3.57 6.25
C LEU A 490 3.74 2.25 5.99
N ALA A 491 5.00 2.32 5.53
CA ALA A 491 5.81 1.13 5.27
C ALA A 491 6.15 0.39 6.57
N ILE A 492 6.51 1.12 7.62
CA ILE A 492 6.81 0.57 8.94
C ILE A 492 5.57 -0.14 9.50
N ARG A 493 4.37 0.46 9.38
CA ARG A 493 3.13 -0.18 9.83
C ARG A 493 2.85 -1.49 9.11
N ILE A 494 3.02 -1.54 7.79
CA ILE A 494 2.85 -2.77 7.00
C ILE A 494 3.79 -3.87 7.49
N VAL A 495 5.07 -3.53 7.66
CA VAL A 495 6.12 -4.44 8.15
C VAL A 495 5.84 -4.90 9.58
N ALA A 496 5.45 -3.99 10.46
CA ALA A 496 5.14 -4.30 11.85
C ALA A 496 3.92 -5.21 11.98
N SER A 497 2.84 -4.94 11.23
CA SER A 497 1.65 -5.80 11.18
C SER A 497 1.96 -7.20 10.62
N ARG A 498 2.88 -7.30 9.64
CA ARG A 498 3.36 -8.59 9.12
C ARG A 498 4.15 -9.39 10.17
N LEU A 499 5.01 -8.72 10.94
CA LEU A 499 5.74 -9.35 12.04
C LEU A 499 4.82 -9.76 13.20
N ALA A 500 3.81 -8.93 13.52
CA ALA A 500 2.83 -9.21 14.57
C ALA A 500 1.95 -10.43 14.23
N SER A 501 1.51 -10.54 12.97
CA SER A 501 0.70 -11.67 12.48
C SER A 501 1.49 -12.97 12.26
N ARG A 502 2.83 -12.94 12.30
CA ARG A 502 3.70 -14.10 12.04
C ARG A 502 4.78 -14.25 13.12
N PRO A 503 4.48 -14.92 14.24
CA PRO A 503 5.42 -15.08 15.36
C PRO A 503 6.73 -15.79 14.99
N SER A 504 6.70 -16.70 13.99
CA SER A 504 7.88 -17.45 13.54
C SER A 504 8.85 -16.64 12.67
N TRP A 505 8.49 -15.43 12.24
CA TRP A 505 9.34 -14.60 11.40
C TRP A 505 10.28 -13.75 12.25
N THR A 506 11.55 -13.67 11.87
CA THR A 506 12.52 -12.76 12.49
C THR A 506 12.58 -11.43 11.74
N VAL A 507 13.12 -10.40 12.39
CA VAL A 507 13.39 -9.09 11.77
C VAL A 507 14.36 -9.26 10.59
N ALA A 508 15.44 -10.03 10.77
CA ALA A 508 16.41 -10.36 9.74
C ALA A 508 15.77 -10.97 8.48
N ARG A 509 14.91 -11.98 8.66
CA ARG A 509 14.23 -12.63 7.53
C ARG A 509 13.39 -11.64 6.71
N LEU A 510 12.75 -10.67 7.37
CA LEU A 510 11.95 -9.67 6.66
C LEU A 510 12.83 -8.60 6.00
N ALA A 511 13.95 -8.23 6.63
CA ALA A 511 14.96 -7.37 6.02
C ALA A 511 15.52 -7.99 4.73
N ASP A 512 15.86 -9.29 4.75
CA ASP A 512 16.37 -10.02 3.58
C ASP A 512 15.39 -10.00 2.40
N ARG A 513 14.08 -10.10 2.67
CA ARG A 513 13.04 -10.02 1.62
C ARG A 513 12.94 -8.61 1.01
N LEU A 514 13.16 -7.57 1.82
CA LEU A 514 13.11 -6.17 1.39
C LEU A 514 14.43 -5.68 0.76
N ALA A 515 15.51 -6.43 0.94
CA ALA A 515 16.82 -6.09 0.38
C ALA A 515 16.77 -5.96 -1.16
N ALA A 516 16.07 -6.87 -1.83
CA ALA A 516 15.89 -6.83 -3.28
C ALA A 516 14.94 -5.69 -3.72
N GLU A 517 15.49 -4.65 -4.38
CA GLU A 517 14.71 -3.49 -4.87
C GLU A 517 13.54 -3.90 -5.79
N GLN A 518 13.71 -4.97 -6.59
CA GLN A 518 12.71 -5.42 -7.55
C GLN A 518 11.40 -5.84 -6.87
N HIS A 519 11.47 -6.50 -5.72
CA HIS A 519 10.30 -7.02 -5.00
C HIS A 519 9.83 -6.10 -3.86
N ARG A 520 10.60 -5.06 -3.53
CA ARG A 520 10.38 -4.24 -2.34
C ARG A 520 8.98 -3.62 -2.26
N MET A 521 8.45 -3.07 -3.35
CA MET A 521 7.09 -2.50 -3.34
C MET A 521 6.00 -3.57 -3.16
N ALA A 522 6.19 -4.77 -3.72
CA ALA A 522 5.26 -5.89 -3.55
C ALA A 522 5.27 -6.40 -2.10
N GLU A 523 6.44 -6.39 -1.45
CA GLU A 523 6.58 -6.73 -0.04
C GLU A 523 6.00 -5.65 0.90
N LEU A 524 5.94 -4.38 0.47
CA LEU A 524 5.32 -3.28 1.21
C LEU A 524 3.83 -3.12 0.88
N SER A 525 3.11 -4.24 0.90
CA SER A 525 1.65 -4.33 0.73
C SER A 525 1.04 -5.30 1.75
N LEU A 526 -0.11 -4.96 2.33
CA LEU A 526 -0.88 -5.80 3.25
C LEU A 526 -2.37 -5.43 3.19
N GLY A 527 -3.20 -6.31 2.62
CA GLY A 527 -4.63 -6.01 2.41
C GLY A 527 -4.80 -4.76 1.55
N ASP A 528 -5.59 -3.79 2.05
CA ASP A 528 -5.80 -2.49 1.39
C ASP A 528 -4.64 -1.50 1.58
N LEU A 529 -3.67 -1.80 2.46
CA LEU A 529 -2.52 -0.93 2.72
C LEU A 529 -1.38 -1.27 1.76
N ALA A 530 -1.16 -0.42 0.76
CA ALA A 530 -0.04 -0.55 -0.16
C ALA A 530 0.69 0.79 -0.32
N VAL A 531 2.02 0.77 -0.16
CA VAL A 531 2.86 1.97 -0.38
C VAL A 531 2.78 2.42 -1.84
N ALA A 532 2.81 1.48 -2.78
CA ALA A 532 2.70 1.78 -4.21
C ALA A 532 1.41 2.54 -4.54
N SER A 533 0.27 2.16 -3.97
CA SER A 533 -1.00 2.87 -4.17
C SER A 533 -0.97 4.30 -3.62
N ALA A 534 -0.26 4.54 -2.52
CA ALA A 534 -0.07 5.88 -1.99
C ALA A 534 0.77 6.75 -2.94
N PHE A 535 1.69 6.20 -3.72
CA PHE A 535 2.52 6.95 -4.67
C PHE A 535 1.92 7.08 -6.07
N ASP A 536 1.27 6.03 -6.56
CA ASP A 536 0.69 5.95 -7.91
C ASP A 536 -0.21 7.15 -8.23
N TRP A 537 -1.02 7.57 -7.26
CA TRP A 537 -1.88 8.71 -7.51
C TRP A 537 -1.12 10.04 -7.66
N GLY A 538 -0.09 10.28 -6.85
CA GLY A 538 0.75 11.47 -6.99
C GLY A 538 1.44 11.51 -8.34
N TYR A 539 1.87 10.35 -8.84
CA TYR A 539 2.45 10.20 -10.17
C TYR A 539 1.43 10.42 -11.30
N ARG A 540 0.19 9.93 -11.18
CA ARG A 540 -0.87 10.12 -12.20
C ARG A 540 -1.31 11.58 -12.38
N GLN A 541 -1.05 12.44 -11.40
CA GLN A 541 -1.31 13.87 -11.53
C GLN A 541 -0.24 14.64 -12.30
N LEU A 542 0.93 14.05 -12.49
CA LEU A 542 2.02 14.69 -13.19
C LEU A 542 1.66 14.86 -14.68
N THR A 543 2.11 15.96 -15.25
CA THR A 543 2.08 16.12 -16.71
C THR A 543 3.01 15.09 -17.37
N PRO A 544 2.86 14.77 -18.67
CA PRO A 544 3.75 13.84 -19.35
C PRO A 544 5.24 14.17 -19.21
N ASP A 545 5.59 15.46 -19.26
CA ASP A 545 6.96 15.96 -19.07
C ASP A 545 7.45 15.73 -17.64
N GLN A 546 6.63 16.04 -16.63
CA GLN A 546 6.94 15.82 -15.22
C GLN A 546 7.07 14.33 -14.90
N ALA A 547 6.20 13.49 -15.45
CA ALA A 547 6.25 12.04 -15.26
C ALA A 547 7.52 11.43 -15.87
N THR A 548 7.93 11.92 -17.04
CA THR A 548 9.20 11.53 -17.67
C THR A 548 10.39 12.01 -16.85
N ALA A 549 10.40 13.26 -16.40
CA ALA A 549 11.45 13.78 -15.55
C ALA A 549 11.56 12.99 -14.23
N PHE A 550 10.41 12.64 -13.62
CA PHE A 550 10.35 11.84 -12.41
C PHE A 550 11.03 10.48 -12.59
N ARG A 551 10.74 9.75 -13.68
CA ARG A 551 11.33 8.43 -13.96
C ARG A 551 12.82 8.52 -14.30
N VAL A 552 13.17 9.40 -15.23
CA VAL A 552 14.55 9.54 -15.74
C VAL A 552 15.51 9.97 -14.63
N VAL A 553 15.15 10.98 -13.84
CA VAL A 553 16.03 11.49 -12.78
C VAL A 553 16.11 10.51 -11.60
N ALA A 554 15.05 9.75 -11.30
CA ALA A 554 15.08 8.71 -10.27
C ALA A 554 16.12 7.60 -10.56
N ALA A 555 16.40 7.31 -11.83
CA ALA A 555 17.38 6.30 -12.21
C ALA A 555 18.82 6.64 -11.74
N VAL A 556 19.12 7.94 -11.66
CA VAL A 556 20.48 8.47 -11.44
C VAL A 556 20.66 9.24 -10.13
N SER A 557 19.57 9.68 -9.48
CA SER A 557 19.61 10.44 -8.24
C SER A 557 19.96 9.54 -7.04
N ARG A 558 21.25 9.38 -6.74
CA ARG A 558 21.74 8.69 -5.54
C ARG A 558 23.02 9.38 -5.00
N PRO A 559 23.01 9.96 -3.78
CA PRO A 559 21.86 10.18 -2.88
C PRO A 559 20.95 11.33 -3.33
N ASP A 560 21.48 12.29 -4.09
CA ASP A 560 20.78 13.43 -4.65
C ASP A 560 21.41 13.83 -5.99
N ILE A 561 20.83 14.82 -6.66
CA ILE A 561 21.29 15.31 -7.96
C ILE A 561 21.26 16.83 -8.01
N GLY A 562 22.33 17.42 -8.52
CA GLY A 562 22.44 18.85 -8.77
C GLY A 562 21.67 19.25 -10.02
N LEU A 563 21.12 20.47 -10.02
CA LEU A 563 20.36 21.02 -11.14
C LEU A 563 21.09 20.92 -12.51
N PRO A 564 22.41 21.22 -12.61
CA PRO A 564 23.13 21.06 -13.88
C PRO A 564 23.18 19.62 -14.38
N ALA A 565 23.40 18.66 -13.49
CA ALA A 565 23.42 17.24 -13.83
C ALA A 565 22.02 16.74 -14.23
N ALA A 566 20.98 17.20 -13.54
CA ALA A 566 19.61 16.87 -13.90
C ALA A 566 19.23 17.42 -15.29
N ALA A 567 19.63 18.66 -15.62
CA ALA A 567 19.43 19.24 -16.95
C ALA A 567 20.10 18.42 -18.06
N ALA A 568 21.35 18.01 -17.83
CA ALA A 568 22.10 17.12 -18.72
C ALA A 568 21.40 15.77 -18.95
N VAL A 569 20.92 15.14 -17.87
CA VAL A 569 20.21 13.86 -17.91
C VAL A 569 18.89 13.96 -18.68
N LEU A 570 18.11 15.01 -18.41
CA LEU A 570 16.84 15.28 -19.10
C LEU A 570 17.06 15.72 -20.56
N GLY A 571 18.22 16.25 -20.91
CA GLY A 571 18.50 16.80 -22.23
C GLY A 571 17.75 18.11 -22.51
N VAL A 572 17.53 18.91 -21.46
CA VAL A 572 16.85 20.22 -21.53
C VAL A 572 17.75 21.31 -20.96
N ASP A 573 17.42 22.58 -21.19
CA ASP A 573 18.15 23.69 -20.58
C ASP A 573 17.92 23.76 -19.05
N ARG A 574 18.82 24.48 -18.36
CA ARG A 574 18.82 24.55 -16.90
C ARG A 574 17.51 25.11 -16.31
N ARG A 575 16.90 26.09 -16.97
CA ARG A 575 15.67 26.73 -16.47
C ARG A 575 14.49 25.76 -16.62
N ARG A 576 14.38 25.08 -17.76
CA ARG A 576 13.35 24.05 -17.94
C ARG A 576 13.51 22.89 -16.97
N ALA A 577 14.75 22.47 -16.68
CA ALA A 577 15.02 21.43 -15.69
C ALA A 577 14.60 21.88 -14.27
N GLU A 578 14.90 23.13 -13.91
CA GLU A 578 14.49 23.73 -12.63
C GLU A 578 12.97 23.76 -12.51
N ASP A 579 12.25 24.28 -13.51
CA ASP A 579 10.79 24.32 -13.53
C ASP A 579 10.16 22.92 -13.33
N LEU A 580 10.74 21.90 -13.99
CA LEU A 580 10.27 20.51 -13.87
C LEU A 580 10.53 19.94 -12.46
N LEU A 581 11.72 20.15 -11.90
CA LEU A 581 12.09 19.63 -10.59
C LEU A 581 11.36 20.36 -9.45
N GLU A 582 11.20 21.68 -9.54
CA GLU A 582 10.39 22.44 -8.58
C GLU A 582 8.92 22.00 -8.64
N SER A 583 8.38 21.73 -9.83
CA SER A 583 7.03 21.15 -9.95
C SER A 583 6.91 19.77 -9.27
N LEU A 584 7.97 18.95 -9.30
CA LEU A 584 7.99 17.66 -8.61
C LEU A 584 8.14 17.83 -7.09
N VAL A 585 8.84 18.87 -6.64
CA VAL A 585 8.90 19.26 -5.21
C VAL A 585 7.53 19.70 -4.74
N ASP A 586 6.84 20.53 -5.51
CA ASP A 586 5.48 20.99 -5.22
C ASP A 586 4.48 19.84 -5.17
N ALA A 587 4.66 18.81 -6.02
CA ALA A 587 3.85 17.59 -6.00
C ALA A 587 4.21 16.61 -4.87
N GLY A 588 5.26 16.88 -4.09
CA GLY A 588 5.75 16.00 -3.02
C GLY A 588 6.37 14.68 -3.53
N MET A 589 6.85 14.67 -4.78
CA MET A 589 7.52 13.53 -5.44
C MET A 589 9.04 13.59 -5.30
N VAL A 590 9.58 14.78 -5.06
CA VAL A 590 11.01 15.05 -4.85
C VAL A 590 11.14 16.02 -3.68
N THR A 591 12.28 16.00 -2.99
CA THR A 591 12.59 16.97 -1.94
C THR A 591 13.79 17.80 -2.35
N GLN A 592 13.80 19.08 -1.98
CA GLN A 592 14.96 19.94 -2.15
C GLN A 592 15.71 20.01 -0.82
N THR A 593 16.99 19.62 -0.83
CA THR A 593 17.84 19.67 0.39
C THR A 593 18.39 21.08 0.62
N HIS A 594 18.77 21.74 -0.46
CA HIS A 594 19.06 23.17 -0.55
C HIS A 594 18.88 23.62 -2.00
N ALA A 595 18.94 24.91 -2.26
CA ALA A 595 18.74 25.48 -3.59
C ALA A 595 19.58 24.73 -4.66
N GLY A 596 18.90 24.24 -5.69
CA GLY A 596 19.52 23.52 -6.82
C GLY A 596 19.95 22.08 -6.55
N ARG A 597 19.61 21.48 -5.40
CA ARG A 597 19.88 20.07 -5.08
C ARG A 597 18.61 19.31 -4.73
N TYR A 598 18.38 18.23 -5.46
CA TYR A 598 17.13 17.47 -5.41
C TYR A 598 17.37 16.02 -5.00
N ARG A 599 16.52 15.50 -4.13
CA ARG A 599 16.63 14.17 -3.55
C ARG A 599 15.31 13.42 -3.64
N TYR A 600 15.41 12.16 -4.05
CA TYR A 600 14.31 11.22 -3.99
C TYR A 600 14.27 10.51 -2.64
N HIS A 601 13.07 10.32 -2.12
CA HIS A 601 12.85 9.35 -1.06
C HIS A 601 13.14 7.93 -1.60
N GLU A 602 13.76 7.06 -0.80
CA GLU A 602 14.21 5.73 -1.26
C GLU A 602 13.06 4.92 -1.89
N LEU A 603 11.89 4.91 -1.26
CA LEU A 603 10.73 4.19 -1.79
C LEU A 603 10.12 4.83 -3.05
N LEU A 604 10.21 6.16 -3.21
CA LEU A 604 9.77 6.84 -4.44
C LEU A 604 10.70 6.53 -5.60
N ARG A 605 12.00 6.42 -5.34
CA ARG A 605 12.99 5.99 -6.33
C ARG A 605 12.73 4.55 -6.79
N VAL A 606 12.49 3.63 -5.85
CA VAL A 606 12.14 2.25 -6.17
C VAL A 606 10.82 2.19 -6.95
N PHE A 607 9.82 2.96 -6.52
CA PHE A 607 8.55 3.08 -7.25
C PHE A 607 8.74 3.59 -8.69
N ALA A 608 9.55 4.64 -8.89
CA ALA A 608 9.88 5.15 -10.21
C ALA A 608 10.54 4.09 -11.10
N SER A 609 11.44 3.27 -10.54
CA SER A 609 12.10 2.18 -11.28
C SER A 609 11.15 1.08 -11.75
N GLN A 610 10.04 0.86 -11.03
CA GLN A 610 9.01 -0.12 -11.40
C GLN A 610 8.03 0.41 -12.45
N LEU A 611 7.86 1.73 -12.55
CA LEU A 611 7.01 2.37 -13.54
C LEU A 611 7.62 2.35 -14.95
N CYS A 612 8.92 2.09 -15.06
CA CYS A 612 9.57 1.96 -16.35
C CYS A 612 9.13 0.63 -17.01
N ALA A 613 8.51 0.70 -18.18
CA ALA A 613 7.99 -0.44 -18.96
C ALA A 613 9.11 -1.47 -19.32
N PRO A 614 8.86 -2.58 -20.03
CA PRO A 614 9.91 -3.52 -20.46
C PRO A 614 11.08 -2.92 -21.28
N GLY A 615 11.02 -1.63 -21.68
CA GLY A 615 12.12 -0.84 -22.25
C GLY A 615 12.84 0.12 -21.28
N GLY A 616 12.45 0.14 -20.00
CA GLY A 616 12.93 1.03 -18.95
C GLY A 616 14.41 0.92 -18.61
N ALA A 617 15.00 -0.23 -18.89
CA ALA A 617 16.43 -0.45 -18.77
C ALA A 617 17.22 0.46 -19.73
N VAL A 618 16.69 0.72 -20.93
CA VAL A 618 17.32 1.60 -21.94
C VAL A 618 17.24 3.06 -21.50
N GLU A 619 16.09 3.50 -20.97
CA GLU A 619 15.91 4.85 -20.43
C GLU A 619 16.85 5.11 -19.25
N SER A 620 16.95 4.15 -18.33
CA SER A 620 17.83 4.23 -17.15
C SER A 620 19.32 4.22 -17.55
N ALA A 621 19.72 3.35 -18.48
CA ALA A 621 21.08 3.32 -19.01
C ALA A 621 21.45 4.63 -19.70
N THR A 622 20.54 5.17 -20.53
CA THR A 622 20.75 6.47 -21.21
C THR A 622 20.89 7.62 -20.22
N ALA A 623 20.07 7.64 -19.16
CA ALA A 623 20.18 8.62 -18.09
C ALA A 623 21.55 8.57 -17.41
N LEU A 624 22.01 7.36 -17.07
CA LEU A 624 23.32 7.14 -16.47
C LEU A 624 24.47 7.58 -17.41
N SER A 625 24.43 7.21 -18.69
CA SER A 625 25.43 7.65 -19.68
C SER A 625 25.52 9.17 -19.77
N LYS A 626 24.37 9.87 -19.83
CA LYS A 626 24.34 11.34 -19.84
C LYS A 626 24.89 11.95 -18.56
N GLN A 627 24.60 11.36 -17.40
CA GLN A 627 25.13 11.81 -16.11
C GLN A 627 26.66 11.63 -16.07
N LEU A 628 27.17 10.46 -16.47
CA LEU A 628 28.60 10.18 -16.53
C LEU A 628 29.32 11.13 -17.49
N ASP A 629 28.76 11.40 -18.67
CA ASP A 629 29.30 12.37 -19.62
C ASP A 629 29.37 13.77 -19.02
N PHE A 630 28.31 14.24 -18.38
CA PHE A 630 28.28 15.56 -17.72
C PHE A 630 29.30 15.66 -16.57
N LEU A 631 29.36 14.62 -15.73
CA LEU A 631 30.29 14.57 -14.61
C LEU A 631 31.74 14.54 -15.11
N LEU A 632 32.05 13.75 -16.14
CA LEU A 632 33.38 13.71 -16.75
C LEU A 632 33.76 15.05 -17.37
N ALA A 633 32.84 15.69 -18.10
CA ALA A 633 33.07 17.01 -18.69
C ALA A 633 33.44 18.05 -17.64
N THR A 634 32.68 18.08 -16.56
CA THR A 634 32.86 19.04 -15.48
C THR A 634 34.11 18.71 -14.64
N ALA A 635 34.35 17.43 -14.36
CA ALA A 635 35.55 16.97 -13.67
C ALA A 635 36.83 17.23 -14.49
N THR A 636 36.78 17.12 -15.81
CA THR A 636 37.91 17.48 -16.70
C THR A 636 38.20 18.97 -16.64
N ALA A 637 37.17 19.82 -16.65
CA ALA A 637 37.36 21.26 -16.47
C ALA A 637 37.92 21.60 -15.07
N ALA A 638 37.50 20.89 -14.02
CA ALA A 638 38.04 21.02 -12.67
C ALA A 638 39.51 20.55 -12.60
N PHE A 639 39.82 19.42 -13.22
CA PHE A 639 41.17 18.86 -13.30
C PHE A 639 42.14 19.85 -13.94
N LEU A 640 41.76 20.48 -15.05
CA LEU A 640 42.58 21.50 -15.74
C LEU A 640 42.89 22.73 -14.87
N GLN A 641 42.00 23.08 -13.93
CA GLN A 641 42.24 24.16 -12.96
C GLN A 641 43.22 23.75 -11.84
N MET A 642 43.24 22.46 -11.48
CA MET A 642 44.09 21.96 -10.39
C MET A 642 45.49 21.56 -10.88
N VAL A 643 45.58 20.98 -12.07
CA VAL A 643 46.84 20.51 -12.67
C VAL A 643 46.95 21.02 -14.12
N PRO A 644 47.22 22.32 -14.33
CA PRO A 644 47.33 22.89 -15.67
C PRO A 644 48.46 22.24 -16.49
N GLY A 645 48.17 21.82 -17.72
CA GLY A 645 49.17 21.30 -18.66
C GLY A 645 49.52 19.82 -18.51
N ASP A 646 48.84 19.08 -17.63
CA ASP A 646 49.02 17.62 -17.52
C ASP A 646 48.50 16.91 -18.78
N PRO A 647 49.31 16.08 -19.47
CA PRO A 647 48.90 15.38 -20.69
C PRO A 647 47.71 14.44 -20.49
N ILE A 648 47.48 13.96 -19.25
CA ILE A 648 46.36 13.08 -18.91
C ILE A 648 45.02 13.72 -19.29
N SER A 649 44.86 15.04 -19.13
CA SER A 649 43.58 15.70 -19.47
C SER A 649 43.20 15.57 -20.94
N SER A 650 44.19 15.49 -21.84
CA SER A 650 43.97 15.30 -23.27
C SER A 650 43.66 13.86 -23.67
N ALA A 651 43.94 12.91 -22.78
CA ALA A 651 43.71 11.48 -22.95
C ALA A 651 42.39 10.98 -22.34
N LEU A 652 41.70 11.85 -21.59
CA LEU A 652 40.34 11.59 -21.13
C LEU A 652 39.39 11.62 -22.32
N ARG A 653 38.37 10.76 -22.29
CA ARG A 653 37.33 10.76 -23.31
C ARG A 653 36.67 12.14 -23.42
N THR A 654 36.50 12.63 -24.65
CA THR A 654 35.71 13.82 -24.92
C THR A 654 34.22 13.52 -24.68
N PRO A 655 33.59 14.16 -23.68
CA PRO A 655 32.19 13.92 -23.37
C PRO A 655 31.28 14.59 -24.41
N VAL A 656 30.12 13.97 -24.66
CA VAL A 656 29.14 14.50 -25.63
C VAL A 656 28.32 15.63 -25.00
N VAL A 657 28.05 15.53 -23.70
CA VAL A 657 27.30 16.52 -22.93
C VAL A 657 28.25 17.59 -22.40
N PRO A 658 27.95 18.90 -22.57
CA PRO A 658 28.80 19.96 -22.05
C PRO A 658 28.75 20.00 -20.52
N GLY A 659 29.93 20.14 -19.90
CA GLY A 659 30.09 20.32 -18.45
C GLY A 659 30.10 21.79 -18.03
N LEU A 660 30.27 22.03 -16.73
CA LEU A 660 30.49 23.37 -16.21
C LEU A 660 31.92 23.84 -16.49
N ARG A 661 32.09 25.17 -16.52
CA ARG A 661 33.40 25.83 -16.57
C ARG A 661 33.67 26.51 -15.24
N PHE A 662 34.94 26.58 -14.87
CA PHE A 662 35.39 27.20 -13.63
C PHE A 662 36.44 28.25 -13.95
N ASP A 663 36.29 29.43 -13.35
CA ASP A 663 37.26 30.52 -13.46
C ASP A 663 38.36 30.44 -12.38
N THR A 664 38.15 29.63 -11.34
CA THR A 664 39.09 29.50 -10.21
C THR A 664 39.22 28.04 -9.73
N PRO A 665 40.40 27.64 -9.22
CA PRO A 665 40.60 26.33 -8.58
C PRO A 665 39.69 26.11 -7.37
N CYS A 666 39.39 27.17 -6.59
CA CYS A 666 38.51 27.08 -5.43
C CYS A 666 37.08 26.72 -5.83
N ALA A 667 36.56 27.30 -6.92
CA ALA A 667 35.23 26.96 -7.42
C ALA A 667 35.16 25.50 -7.91
N ALA A 668 36.21 25.04 -8.59
CA ALA A 668 36.36 23.65 -9.03
C ALA A 668 36.40 22.67 -7.83
N ALA A 669 37.23 22.95 -6.82
CA ALA A 669 37.35 22.11 -5.63
C ALA A 669 36.04 22.02 -4.84
N ARG A 670 35.28 23.13 -4.73
CA ARG A 670 33.96 23.14 -4.10
C ARG A 670 32.95 22.29 -4.87
N TRP A 671 32.92 22.41 -6.20
CA TRP A 671 32.04 21.57 -7.01
C TRP A 671 32.37 20.08 -6.85
N VAL A 672 33.66 19.70 -6.90
CA VAL A 672 34.07 18.30 -6.67
C VAL A 672 33.64 17.85 -5.27
N ALA A 673 33.81 18.70 -4.25
CA ALA A 673 33.38 18.37 -2.89
C ALA A 673 31.87 18.11 -2.78
N GLU A 674 31.06 18.87 -3.53
CA GLU A 674 29.61 18.75 -3.55
C GLU A 674 29.11 17.55 -4.39
N GLU A 675 29.77 17.22 -5.51
CA GLU A 675 29.35 16.16 -6.43
C GLU A 675 30.05 14.81 -6.22
N PHE A 676 31.06 14.73 -5.36
CA PHE A 676 31.88 13.53 -5.17
C PHE A 676 31.03 12.27 -4.93
N ASP A 677 30.04 12.35 -4.05
CA ASP A 677 29.20 11.20 -3.69
C ASP A 677 28.31 10.72 -4.84
N ALA A 678 27.76 11.66 -5.60
CA ALA A 678 26.98 11.38 -6.79
C ALA A 678 27.86 10.78 -7.89
N ALA A 679 29.09 11.29 -8.06
CA ALA A 679 30.04 10.78 -9.02
C ALA A 679 30.49 9.34 -8.70
N ILE A 680 30.85 9.05 -7.45
CA ILE A 680 31.20 7.69 -7.03
C ILE A 680 30.03 6.74 -7.24
N THR A 681 28.80 7.18 -6.95
CA THR A 681 27.62 6.33 -7.12
C THR A 681 27.28 6.08 -8.59
N ALA A 682 27.46 7.08 -9.47
CA ALA A 682 27.36 6.90 -10.92
C ALA A 682 28.42 5.93 -11.46
N VAL A 683 29.66 6.02 -10.97
CA VAL A 683 30.74 5.08 -11.30
C VAL A 683 30.37 3.65 -10.89
N LEU A 684 29.89 3.44 -9.65
CA LEU A 684 29.47 2.12 -9.18
C LEU A 684 28.24 1.60 -9.93
N ALA A 685 27.33 2.47 -10.37
CA ALA A 685 26.21 2.06 -11.22
C ALA A 685 26.71 1.55 -12.59
N ALA A 686 27.78 2.13 -13.14
CA ALA A 686 28.40 1.70 -14.39
C ALA A 686 29.09 0.32 -14.31
N THR A 687 29.42 -0.17 -13.11
CA THR A 687 30.04 -1.50 -12.96
C THR A 687 29.01 -2.63 -13.06
N THR A 688 27.71 -2.32 -13.03
CA THR A 688 26.62 -3.31 -13.13
C THR A 688 26.35 -3.77 -14.57
N ALA A 689 25.98 -5.03 -14.76
CA ALA A 689 25.93 -5.74 -16.06
C ALA A 689 25.04 -5.12 -17.17
N ALA A 690 24.19 -4.15 -16.86
CA ALA A 690 23.26 -3.53 -17.80
C ALA A 690 23.83 -2.31 -18.57
N THR A 691 25.13 -2.03 -18.47
CA THR A 691 25.76 -0.79 -18.97
C THR A 691 26.77 -1.04 -20.10
N SER A 692 27.02 -0.03 -20.93
CA SER A 692 27.89 -0.16 -22.10
C SER A 692 29.38 -0.16 -21.73
N ALA A 693 30.25 -0.69 -22.60
CA ALA A 693 31.70 -0.57 -22.42
C ALA A 693 32.17 0.90 -22.40
N GLN A 694 31.44 1.79 -23.07
CA GLN A 694 31.71 3.23 -23.07
C GLN A 694 31.42 3.87 -21.72
N ASP A 695 30.35 3.47 -21.03
CA ASP A 695 30.04 3.95 -19.68
C ASP A 695 31.15 3.56 -18.70
N LEU A 696 31.66 2.34 -18.82
CA LEU A 696 32.74 1.85 -17.97
C LEU A 696 34.06 2.62 -18.18
N ARG A 697 34.38 2.94 -19.45
CA ARG A 697 35.53 3.81 -19.77
C ARG A 697 35.34 5.21 -19.21
N THR A 698 34.15 5.77 -19.35
CA THR A 698 33.80 7.10 -18.82
C THR A 698 33.90 7.14 -17.30
N ALA A 699 33.50 6.05 -16.63
CA ALA A 699 33.64 5.89 -15.20
C ALA A 699 35.12 5.81 -14.76
N ALA A 700 35.97 5.06 -15.49
CA ALA A 700 37.41 5.02 -15.22
C ALA A 700 38.07 6.40 -15.39
N ASP A 701 37.73 7.13 -16.45
CA ASP A 701 38.24 8.47 -16.74
C ASP A 701 37.78 9.50 -15.70
N LEU A 702 36.54 9.38 -15.24
CA LEU A 702 35.99 10.23 -14.18
C LEU A 702 36.77 10.04 -12.88
N LEU A 703 37.13 8.82 -12.50
CA LEU A 703 37.96 8.56 -11.32
C LEU A 703 39.37 9.19 -11.47
N ILE A 704 39.96 9.18 -12.66
CA ILE A 704 41.23 9.88 -12.93
C ILE A 704 41.07 11.38 -12.75
N ALA A 705 40.00 11.97 -13.30
CA ALA A 705 39.74 13.40 -13.22
C ALA A 705 39.46 13.89 -11.79
N LEU A 706 38.88 13.03 -10.94
CA LEU A 706 38.61 13.34 -9.53
C LEU A 706 39.83 13.16 -8.61
N ARG A 707 40.85 12.40 -9.04
CA ARG A 707 42.05 12.11 -8.25
C ARG A 707 42.70 13.35 -7.62
N PRO A 708 42.92 14.49 -8.30
CA PRO A 708 43.62 15.63 -7.67
C PRO A 708 42.91 16.24 -6.46
N PHE A 709 41.68 15.82 -6.16
CA PHE A 709 40.83 16.34 -5.09
C PHE A 709 40.63 15.31 -3.95
N ASP A 710 41.48 14.29 -3.87
CA ASP A 710 41.43 13.19 -2.91
C ASP A 710 41.94 13.58 -1.51
N ALA A 711 41.09 14.25 -0.73
CA ALA A 711 41.29 14.41 0.71
C ALA A 711 40.71 13.21 1.51
N ASP A 712 41.30 12.85 2.65
CA ASP A 712 40.71 11.90 3.61
C ASP A 712 39.36 12.44 4.13
N PRO A 713 38.20 11.74 4.06
CA PRO A 713 37.93 10.30 3.82
C PRO A 713 37.47 9.89 2.40
N ARG A 714 37.66 10.73 1.38
CA ARG A 714 37.27 10.42 -0.01
C ARG A 714 38.15 9.34 -0.66
N HIS A 715 39.38 9.23 -0.15
CA HIS A 715 40.39 8.28 -0.60
C HIS A 715 39.88 6.83 -0.62
N GLU A 716 39.30 6.35 0.47
CA GLU A 716 38.83 4.97 0.58
C GLU A 716 37.70 4.67 -0.43
N ARG A 717 36.80 5.62 -0.62
CA ARG A 717 35.69 5.50 -1.58
C ARG A 717 36.17 5.47 -3.03
N LEU A 718 37.17 6.27 -3.38
CA LEU A 718 37.83 6.19 -4.70
C LEU A 718 38.48 4.82 -4.92
N ALA A 719 39.15 4.27 -3.90
CA ALA A 719 39.79 2.96 -4.01
C ALA A 719 38.77 1.83 -4.23
N VAL A 720 37.65 1.85 -3.49
CA VAL A 720 36.55 0.90 -3.67
C VAL A 720 35.94 1.01 -5.07
N ALA A 721 35.68 2.22 -5.56
CA ALA A 721 35.13 2.45 -6.89
C ALA A 721 36.10 1.97 -8.00
N ALA A 722 37.39 2.26 -7.87
CA ALA A 722 38.41 1.81 -8.81
C ALA A 722 38.52 0.27 -8.85
N ALA A 723 38.47 -0.40 -7.70
CA ALA A 723 38.46 -1.86 -7.63
C ALA A 723 37.21 -2.45 -8.33
N ALA A 724 36.03 -1.86 -8.12
CA ALA A 724 34.81 -2.29 -8.78
C ALA A 724 34.87 -2.11 -10.31
N VAL A 725 35.42 -0.99 -10.79
CA VAL A 725 35.62 -0.75 -12.23
C VAL A 725 36.60 -1.77 -12.82
N SER A 726 37.71 -2.05 -12.14
CA SER A 726 38.68 -3.06 -12.60
C SER A 726 38.07 -4.46 -12.70
N ALA A 727 37.27 -4.86 -11.71
CA ALA A 727 36.59 -6.15 -11.72
C ALA A 727 35.58 -6.24 -12.87
N ALA A 728 34.70 -5.25 -13.01
CA ALA A 728 33.71 -5.20 -14.09
C ALA A 728 34.35 -5.13 -15.48
N ALA A 729 35.47 -4.45 -15.63
CA ALA A 729 36.19 -4.37 -16.90
C ALA A 729 36.82 -5.72 -17.29
N THR A 730 37.31 -6.46 -16.30
CA THR A 730 37.82 -7.82 -16.49
C THR A 730 36.71 -8.76 -16.94
N ASP A 731 35.57 -8.74 -16.25
CA ASP A 731 34.41 -9.58 -16.56
C ASP A 731 33.84 -9.31 -17.97
N ARG A 732 33.94 -8.07 -18.46
CA ARG A 732 33.46 -7.66 -19.78
C ARG A 732 34.52 -7.70 -20.88
N ALA A 733 35.74 -8.14 -20.57
CA ALA A 733 36.89 -8.12 -21.47
C ALA A 733 37.16 -6.74 -22.12
N ASP A 734 36.91 -5.65 -21.39
CA ASP A 734 37.28 -4.30 -21.86
C ASP A 734 38.80 -4.11 -21.68
N ARG A 735 39.47 -3.72 -22.77
CA ARG A 735 40.94 -3.65 -22.80
C ARG A 735 41.50 -2.35 -22.23
N HIS A 736 40.68 -1.33 -22.01
CA HIS A 736 41.15 0.04 -21.72
C HIS A 736 40.97 0.41 -20.24
N SER A 737 39.81 0.09 -19.66
CA SER A 737 39.42 0.47 -18.30
C SER A 737 40.25 -0.19 -17.19
N PRO A 738 40.72 -1.46 -17.29
CA PRO A 738 41.50 -2.09 -16.21
C PRO A 738 42.81 -1.35 -15.91
N GLY A 739 43.52 -0.89 -16.95
CA GLY A 739 44.78 -0.16 -16.78
C GLY A 739 44.59 1.17 -16.05
N ARG A 740 43.55 1.92 -16.41
CA ARG A 740 43.18 3.18 -15.75
C ARG A 740 42.73 2.99 -14.30
N ALA A 741 41.93 1.96 -14.03
CA ALA A 741 41.50 1.62 -12.68
C ALA A 741 42.66 1.23 -11.75
N GLU A 742 43.56 0.35 -12.21
CA GLU A 742 44.74 -0.04 -11.45
C GLU A 742 45.74 1.12 -11.28
N PHE A 743 45.84 2.03 -12.26
CA PHE A 743 46.62 3.26 -12.12
C PHE A 743 46.12 4.11 -10.95
N ILE A 744 44.80 4.31 -10.82
CA ILE A 744 44.22 5.04 -9.68
C ILE A 744 44.54 4.35 -8.37
N ARG A 745 44.36 3.02 -8.28
CA ARG A 745 44.66 2.24 -7.06
C ARG A 745 46.14 2.36 -6.67
N GLY A 746 47.05 2.36 -7.64
CA GLY A 746 48.47 2.58 -7.41
C GLY A 746 48.75 3.96 -6.81
N ASN A 747 48.19 5.02 -7.39
CA ASN A 747 48.35 6.39 -6.88
C ASN A 747 47.79 6.55 -5.46
N LEU A 748 46.60 5.98 -5.20
CA LEU A 748 46.01 5.99 -3.86
C LEU A 748 46.90 5.21 -2.86
N ALA A 749 47.44 4.05 -3.24
CA ALA A 749 48.37 3.32 -2.39
C ALA A 749 49.66 4.11 -2.09
N VAL A 750 50.19 4.91 -3.04
CA VAL A 750 51.32 5.82 -2.80
C VAL A 750 50.97 6.87 -1.74
N GLN A 751 49.82 7.53 -1.86
CA GLN A 751 49.38 8.54 -0.89
C GLN A 751 49.14 7.95 0.51
N ALA A 752 48.65 6.71 0.58
CA ALA A 752 48.50 5.97 1.84
C ALA A 752 49.82 5.37 2.38
N ILE A 753 50.97 5.66 1.74
CA ILE A 753 52.31 5.16 2.11
C ILE A 753 52.39 3.61 2.06
N ARG A 754 51.51 2.97 1.29
CA ARG A 754 51.49 1.51 1.05
C ARG A 754 52.29 1.17 -0.22
N LEU A 755 53.59 1.45 -0.19
CA LEU A 755 54.46 1.40 -1.37
C LEU A 755 54.54 0.01 -2.02
N GLY A 756 54.39 -1.07 -1.25
CA GLY A 756 54.34 -2.43 -1.79
C GLY A 756 53.10 -2.68 -2.66
N GLU A 757 51.91 -2.32 -2.15
CA GLU A 757 50.65 -2.38 -2.91
C GLU A 757 50.69 -1.45 -4.12
N ALA A 758 51.26 -0.24 -3.97
CA ALA A 758 51.41 0.71 -5.05
C ALA A 758 52.21 0.12 -6.23
N ALA A 759 53.37 -0.49 -5.95
CA ALA A 759 54.20 -1.09 -7.00
C ALA A 759 53.52 -2.29 -7.69
N GLU A 760 52.66 -3.03 -6.98
CA GLU A 760 51.86 -4.10 -7.59
C GLU A 760 50.79 -3.53 -8.52
N HIS A 761 50.02 -2.55 -8.06
CA HIS A 761 48.99 -1.88 -8.85
C HIS A 761 49.57 -1.18 -10.08
N CYS A 762 50.71 -0.49 -9.95
CA CYS A 762 51.37 0.16 -11.09
C CYS A 762 51.88 -0.85 -12.12
N ARG A 763 52.36 -2.03 -11.71
CA ARG A 763 52.75 -3.11 -12.65
C ARG A 763 51.54 -3.68 -13.39
N ARG A 764 50.42 -3.90 -12.68
CA ARG A 764 49.15 -4.33 -13.28
C ARG A 764 48.60 -3.29 -14.26
N ALA A 765 48.66 -2.01 -13.88
CA ALA A 765 48.28 -0.89 -14.73
C ALA A 765 49.12 -0.86 -16.01
N ALA A 766 50.45 -0.95 -15.90
CA ALA A 766 51.34 -0.95 -17.05
C ALA A 766 51.11 -2.15 -18.00
N ALA A 767 50.84 -3.34 -17.46
CA ALA A 767 50.49 -4.50 -18.28
C ALA A 767 49.18 -4.27 -19.05
N ALA A 768 48.11 -3.88 -18.36
CA ALA A 768 46.81 -3.63 -18.98
C ALA A 768 46.83 -2.45 -19.97
N CYS A 769 47.59 -1.37 -19.69
CA CYS A 769 47.73 -0.25 -20.62
C CYS A 769 48.48 -0.63 -21.90
N ARG A 770 49.41 -1.60 -21.87
CA ARG A 770 50.04 -2.14 -23.10
C ARG A 770 49.02 -2.90 -23.93
N ASP A 771 48.21 -3.73 -23.28
CA ASP A 771 47.17 -4.52 -23.97
C ASP A 771 46.06 -3.64 -24.56
N GLY A 772 45.81 -2.47 -23.96
CA GLY A 772 44.85 -1.47 -24.40
C GLY A 772 45.37 -0.34 -25.31
N ASP A 773 46.67 -0.31 -25.65
CA ASP A 773 47.37 0.79 -26.35
C ASP A 773 47.13 2.19 -25.71
N ASP A 774 47.08 2.28 -24.36
CA ASP A 774 46.97 3.57 -23.66
C ASP A 774 48.35 4.23 -23.53
N ARG A 775 48.63 5.17 -24.44
CA ARG A 775 49.93 5.83 -24.56
C ARG A 775 50.20 6.92 -23.52
N VAL A 776 49.20 7.31 -22.74
CA VAL A 776 49.33 8.43 -21.79
C VAL A 776 49.43 7.92 -20.35
N ILE A 777 48.68 6.87 -19.99
CA ILE A 777 48.74 6.27 -18.65
C ILE A 777 49.91 5.27 -18.53
N LEU A 778 50.33 4.63 -19.63
CA LEU A 778 51.43 3.66 -19.61
C LEU A 778 52.76 4.26 -19.10
N PRO A 779 53.26 5.42 -19.61
CA PRO A 779 54.51 5.99 -19.11
C PRO A 779 54.43 6.39 -17.63
N ALA A 780 53.30 6.95 -17.20
CA ALA A 780 53.08 7.33 -15.79
C ALA A 780 53.06 6.10 -14.87
N SER A 781 52.46 5.00 -15.31
CA SER A 781 52.41 3.74 -14.56
C SER A 781 53.79 3.07 -14.44
N LEU A 782 54.60 3.11 -15.50
CA LEU A 782 55.97 2.58 -15.48
C LEU A 782 56.88 3.37 -14.54
N ALA A 783 56.81 4.71 -14.61
CA ALA A 783 57.58 5.58 -13.72
C ALA A 783 57.24 5.34 -12.23
N ALA A 784 55.97 5.09 -11.92
CA ALA A 784 55.52 4.79 -10.55
C ALA A 784 55.87 3.36 -10.09
N ALA A 785 55.93 2.39 -11.00
CA ALA A 785 56.37 1.02 -10.69
C ALA A 785 57.87 0.91 -10.34
N ASP A 786 58.69 1.85 -10.83
CA ASP A 786 60.13 1.91 -10.56
C ASP A 786 60.48 2.60 -9.23
N ILE A 787 59.49 3.06 -8.44
CA ILE A 787 59.68 3.59 -7.09
C ILE A 787 60.15 2.45 -6.18
N ARG A 788 61.47 2.25 -6.11
CA ARG A 788 62.08 1.34 -5.14
C ARG A 788 61.90 1.91 -3.73
N PRO A 789 61.49 1.11 -2.73
CA PRO A 789 61.59 1.54 -1.35
C PRO A 789 63.06 1.90 -1.09
N MET A 790 63.35 3.13 -0.69
CA MET A 790 64.69 3.44 -0.18
C MET A 790 64.92 2.52 1.01
N SER A 791 65.78 1.52 0.80
CA SER A 791 66.34 0.70 1.86
C SER A 791 66.95 1.65 2.88
N VAL A 792 66.28 1.79 4.04
CA VAL A 792 66.90 2.34 5.25
C VAL A 792 67.88 1.28 5.75
N ALA A 793 68.99 1.16 5.05
CA ALA A 793 70.14 0.38 5.46
C ALA A 793 71.31 1.33 5.59
N HIS A 794 71.26 2.23 6.59
CA HIS A 794 72.43 2.95 7.10
C HIS A 794 72.24 3.22 8.60
N ARG A 795 72.70 2.30 9.44
CA ARG A 795 73.92 2.49 10.27
C ARG A 795 74.16 1.26 11.16
N PRO A 796 75.43 0.84 11.36
CA PRO A 796 75.82 -0.08 12.43
C PRO A 796 75.67 0.56 13.82
#